data_AF-A0A7X7MWV8-F1
#
_entry.id   AF-A0A7X7MWV8-F1
#
_cell.length_a   1.000
_cell.length_b   1.000
_cell.length_c   1.000
_cell.angle_alpha   90.00
_cell.angle_beta   90.00
_cell.angle_gamma   90.00
#
_symmetry.space_group_name_H-M   'P 1'
#
loop_
_entity.id
_entity.type
_entity.pdbx_description
1 polymer ?
#
loop_
_entity_poly.entity_id
_entity_poly.type
_entity_poly.pdbx_seq_one_letter_code
_entity_poly.pdbx_strand_id
1 'polypeptide(L)'
;MMAKSKGKLKEMRITLGQKITLCVLAIQIITILMLAGFVVSKTTSSARDTAISNMKAITQERAQIVRNYVKEAENTLTAYSRAGEISALLQSPTDEKAFAAAQKYTETFSGDVANLEGLYASEWNTHVLTHTNAGVVGITTREGDPLKALQDSMLKAKGVYNTGIIISPASQQQIVSLYRAVLNDAGEPIGLVGGGIFTTGLIEILDGLNIEGMTESKYCMVNVKDGAYIFIDDPEKTAQVAEEDYIKSVIASVADAKEDVSGSIEHKMNGKSYISTYYYMADHGWIFFINNSASEILASTNEMKTVLIILSVVALVVLSAFSFVFIRRMMKPMAKIENSIVALKDYDIRENEEIRKYGRRNDELGGIASAAESLIRSLRDIVFTLQNSCSQLDSKADLLQGSSGNLIESVVDSVAVTEEFSASLENTNTIISNVDDEINKINDATQGVLKNISGSVETSNSVIDSAHMMKEQADNAYNTGQETLEKTKSSVREALESLKELAKINDLATEILKISGQTNLLSLNASIEAARAGEAGRGFAVVAGEIGTLADTSKNTASAIQILCQEADSSIEAVNECFNTIIEFIENDVIAQFKDFVDKSTLYSQEVNIIKEQLDSAEQDVQQLCAYVVQIADDMRNVKTITGENEVAINTIVEKNESTSLIAETIQKQSEENRDLAFELQKLVDNFVQ
;
A
#
# COMPACT_ATOMS: atom_id res chain seq x y z
N MET A 1 -37.94 4.21 -42.15
CA MET A 1 -38.65 5.21 -42.96
C MET A 1 -38.35 6.59 -42.39
N MET A 2 -37.74 7.45 -43.22
CA MET A 2 -37.69 8.92 -43.19
C MET A 2 -37.27 9.70 -41.92
N ALA A 3 -36.08 10.30 -42.06
CA ALA A 3 -35.79 11.74 -41.95
C ALA A 3 -35.93 12.45 -40.59
N LYS A 4 -34.78 12.81 -40.01
CA LYS A 4 -34.37 14.23 -39.96
C LYS A 4 -32.87 14.38 -39.68
N SER A 5 -32.17 14.75 -40.74
CA SER A 5 -30.86 15.37 -40.76
C SER A 5 -30.90 16.70 -39.97
N LYS A 6 -30.12 16.79 -38.89
CA LYS A 6 -29.56 18.06 -38.40
C LYS A 6 -28.05 17.90 -38.35
N GLY A 7 -27.39 18.58 -39.28
CA GLY A 7 -25.94 18.67 -39.36
C GLY A 7 -25.36 19.22 -38.06
N LYS A 8 -24.56 18.41 -37.39
CA LYS A 8 -23.57 18.91 -36.44
C LYS A 8 -22.42 19.47 -37.26
N LEU A 9 -22.23 20.79 -37.20
CA LEU A 9 -20.98 21.45 -37.56
C LEU A 9 -19.85 20.71 -36.84
N LYS A 10 -19.08 19.96 -37.62
CA LYS A 10 -17.86 19.29 -37.15
C LYS A 10 -16.85 20.40 -36.95
N GLU A 11 -16.79 20.95 -35.74
CA GLU A 11 -15.69 21.85 -35.35
C GLU A 11 -14.39 21.17 -35.77
N MET A 12 -13.67 21.79 -36.70
CA MET A 12 -12.33 21.36 -37.08
C MET A 12 -11.45 21.49 -35.84
N ARG A 13 -11.34 20.42 -35.05
CA ARG A 13 -10.39 20.33 -33.95
C ARG A 13 -8.99 20.37 -34.56
N ILE A 14 -8.40 21.55 -34.53
CA ILE A 14 -6.99 21.75 -34.87
C ILE A 14 -6.19 20.90 -33.88
N THR A 15 -5.47 19.91 -34.41
CA THR A 15 -4.62 19.01 -33.61
C THR A 15 -3.54 19.81 -32.91
N LEU A 16 -3.04 19.33 -31.77
CA LEU A 16 -1.96 20.01 -31.03
C LEU A 16 -0.74 20.27 -31.93
N GLY A 17 -0.40 19.33 -32.81
CA GLY A 17 0.66 19.50 -33.80
C GLY A 17 0.43 20.63 -34.79
N GLN A 18 -0.82 20.84 -35.25
CA GLN A 18 -1.16 21.96 -36.12
C GLN A 18 -1.11 23.30 -35.40
N LYS A 19 -1.52 23.37 -34.12
CA LYS A 19 -1.39 24.59 -33.29
C LYS A 19 0.08 24.98 -33.09
N ILE A 20 0.94 24.01 -32.77
CA ILE A 20 2.38 24.24 -32.60
C ILE A 20 3.01 24.69 -33.93
N THR A 21 2.65 24.06 -35.05
CA THR A 21 3.17 24.43 -36.38
C THR A 21 2.82 25.87 -36.76
N LEU A 22 1.56 26.30 -36.52
CA LEU A 22 1.12 27.66 -36.80
C LEU A 22 1.87 28.70 -35.94
N CYS A 23 2.08 28.43 -34.65
CA CYS A 23 2.86 29.31 -33.78
C CYS A 23 4.32 29.43 -34.23
N VAL A 24 4.98 28.31 -34.56
CA VAL A 24 6.39 28.31 -35.00
C VAL A 24 6.56 29.08 -36.31
N LEU A 25 5.65 28.90 -37.28
CA LEU A 25 5.69 29.64 -38.54
C LEU A 25 5.52 31.15 -38.34
N ALA A 26 4.60 31.57 -37.47
CA ALA A 26 4.40 32.99 -37.17
C ALA A 26 5.66 33.64 -36.58
N ILE A 27 6.32 32.95 -35.63
CA ILE A 27 7.58 33.42 -35.02
C ILE A 27 8.72 33.49 -36.06
N GLN A 28 8.84 32.49 -36.93
CA GLN A 28 9.87 32.45 -37.98
C GLN A 28 9.73 33.62 -38.96
N ILE A 29 8.52 33.91 -39.42
CA ILE A 29 8.25 35.02 -40.34
C ILE A 29 8.64 36.35 -39.69
N ILE A 30 8.20 36.58 -38.45
CA ILE A 30 8.49 37.81 -37.71
C ILE A 30 10.00 38.00 -37.52
N THR A 31 10.71 36.94 -37.14
CA THR A 31 12.14 36.98 -36.85
C THR A 31 12.96 37.26 -38.11
N ILE A 32 12.65 36.58 -39.22
CA ILE A 32 13.38 36.76 -40.49
C ILE A 32 13.12 38.14 -41.09
N LEU A 33 11.90 38.67 -41.00
CA LEU A 33 11.59 40.02 -41.49
C LEU A 33 12.34 41.10 -40.68
N MET A 34 12.38 40.98 -39.35
CA MET A 34 13.15 41.91 -38.52
C MET A 34 14.65 41.86 -38.83
N LEU A 35 15.21 40.65 -38.96
CA LEU A 35 16.65 40.47 -39.17
C LEU A 35 17.07 40.89 -40.58
N ALA A 36 16.28 40.56 -41.61
CA ALA A 36 16.51 41.00 -42.98
C ALA A 36 16.43 42.53 -43.10
N GLY A 37 15.43 43.16 -42.49
CA GLY A 37 15.30 44.62 -42.48
C GLY A 37 16.49 45.32 -41.82
N PHE A 38 16.94 44.80 -40.67
CA PHE A 38 18.11 45.33 -39.96
C PHE A 38 19.40 45.21 -40.78
N VAL A 39 19.69 44.02 -41.33
CA VAL A 39 20.90 43.76 -42.11
C VAL A 39 20.92 44.60 -43.39
N VAL A 40 19.81 44.61 -44.15
CA VAL A 40 19.73 45.40 -45.38
C VAL A 40 19.95 46.88 -45.10
N SER A 41 19.34 47.42 -44.03
CA SER A 41 19.51 48.83 -43.66
C SER A 41 20.96 49.17 -43.28
N LYS A 42 21.57 48.37 -42.39
CA LYS A 42 22.94 48.60 -41.90
C LYS A 42 23.97 48.49 -43.01
N THR A 43 23.88 47.45 -43.85
CA THR A 43 24.81 47.22 -44.96
C THR A 43 24.69 48.28 -46.04
N THR A 44 23.46 48.72 -46.37
CA THR A 44 23.24 49.79 -47.37
C THR A 44 23.88 51.11 -46.93
N SER A 45 23.70 51.49 -45.65
CA SER A 45 24.32 52.71 -45.10
C SER A 45 25.85 52.64 -45.16
N SER A 46 26.43 51.53 -44.67
CA SER A 46 27.88 51.36 -44.63
C SER A 46 28.53 51.36 -46.02
N ALA A 47 27.88 50.73 -47.00
CA ALA A 47 28.37 50.69 -48.39
C ALA A 47 28.35 52.08 -49.04
N ARG A 48 27.29 52.88 -48.81
CA ARG A 48 27.21 54.26 -49.27
C ARG A 48 28.33 55.14 -48.68
N ASP A 49 28.55 55.06 -47.37
CA ASP A 49 29.58 55.85 -46.70
C ASP A 49 30.99 55.49 -47.22
N THR A 50 31.23 54.20 -47.47
CA THR A 50 32.50 53.71 -48.03
C THR A 50 32.72 54.23 -49.45
N ALA A 51 31.70 54.20 -50.32
CA ALA A 51 31.80 54.68 -51.69
C ALA A 51 32.12 56.19 -51.76
N ILE A 52 31.47 57.00 -50.92
CA ILE A 52 31.74 58.45 -50.82
C ILE A 52 33.15 58.70 -50.26
N SER A 53 33.57 57.92 -49.25
CA SER A 53 34.91 58.03 -48.68
C SER A 53 36.01 57.72 -49.70
N ASN A 54 35.82 56.70 -50.53
CA ASN A 54 36.76 56.35 -51.61
C ASN A 54 36.86 57.49 -52.63
N MET A 55 35.73 58.07 -53.04
CA MET A 55 35.70 59.19 -53.99
C MET A 55 36.41 60.44 -53.44
N LYS A 56 36.27 60.72 -52.13
CA LYS A 56 37.02 61.79 -51.45
C LYS A 56 38.53 61.55 -51.49
N ALA A 57 38.97 60.32 -51.21
CA ALA A 57 40.39 59.96 -51.25
C ALA A 57 40.97 60.18 -52.65
N ILE A 58 40.24 59.79 -53.70
CA ILE A 58 40.66 60.00 -55.09
C ILE A 58 40.71 61.49 -55.44
N THR A 59 39.74 62.29 -54.95
CA THR A 59 39.74 63.75 -55.15
C THR A 59 40.97 64.41 -54.52
N GLN A 60 41.32 63.98 -53.31
CA GLN A 60 42.51 64.44 -52.61
C GLN A 60 43.80 64.02 -53.34
N GLU A 61 43.87 62.79 -53.85
CA GLU A 61 45.00 62.32 -54.67
C GLU A 61 45.18 63.18 -55.94
N ARG A 62 44.09 63.44 -56.66
CA ARG A 62 44.10 64.28 -57.88
C ARG A 62 44.49 65.72 -57.59
N ALA A 63 43.99 66.31 -56.49
CA ALA A 63 44.41 67.63 -56.05
C ALA A 63 45.91 67.68 -55.71
N GLN A 64 46.46 66.61 -55.12
CA GLN A 64 47.89 66.53 -54.85
C GLN A 64 48.73 66.44 -56.13
N ILE A 65 48.23 65.79 -57.18
CA ILE A 65 48.87 65.79 -58.52
C ILE A 65 48.94 67.21 -59.08
N VAL A 66 47.84 67.98 -58.99
CA VAL A 66 47.83 69.40 -59.40
C VAL A 66 48.89 70.20 -58.64
N ARG A 67 48.92 70.06 -57.30
CA ARG A 67 49.90 70.75 -56.46
C ARG A 67 51.34 70.39 -56.84
N ASN A 68 51.61 69.11 -57.09
CA ASN A 68 52.93 68.64 -57.50
C ASN A 68 53.33 69.20 -58.87
N TYR A 69 52.41 69.28 -59.83
CA TYR A 69 52.66 69.84 -61.16
C TYR A 69 53.07 71.32 -61.09
N VAL A 70 52.31 72.10 -60.33
CA VAL A 70 52.64 73.52 -60.10
C VAL A 70 53.96 73.65 -59.37
N LYS A 71 54.22 72.79 -58.38
CA LYS A 71 55.47 72.83 -57.63
C LYS A 71 56.68 72.52 -58.51
N GLU A 72 56.54 71.57 -59.42
CA GLU A 72 57.59 71.23 -60.37
C GLU A 72 57.87 72.36 -61.35
N ALA A 73 56.82 73.06 -61.79
CA ALA A 73 56.95 74.27 -62.60
C ALA A 73 57.75 75.37 -61.87
N GLU A 74 57.47 75.60 -60.58
CA GLU A 74 58.25 76.53 -59.74
C GLU A 74 59.71 76.09 -59.56
N ASN A 75 59.94 74.79 -59.35
CA ASN A 75 61.29 74.23 -59.21
C ASN A 75 62.10 74.39 -60.50
N THR A 76 61.45 74.18 -61.65
CA THR A 76 62.04 74.34 -62.98
C THR A 76 62.51 75.79 -63.20
N LEU A 77 61.65 76.77 -62.94
CA LEU A 77 62.03 78.19 -63.06
C LEU A 77 63.13 78.56 -62.05
N THR A 78 63.11 77.97 -60.86
CA THR A 78 64.15 78.14 -59.85
C THR A 78 65.51 77.62 -60.34
N ALA A 79 65.56 76.41 -60.89
CA ALA A 79 66.78 75.81 -61.43
C ALA A 79 67.34 76.67 -62.56
N TYR A 80 66.48 77.10 -63.48
CA TYR A 80 66.85 78.00 -64.58
C TYR A 80 67.44 79.32 -64.06
N SER A 81 66.79 79.95 -63.08
CA SER A 81 67.27 81.22 -62.49
C SER A 81 68.66 81.16 -61.85
N ARG A 82 69.09 79.95 -61.45
CA ARG A 82 70.34 79.72 -60.70
C ARG A 82 71.46 79.17 -61.58
N ALA A 83 71.21 78.94 -62.86
CA ALA A 83 72.24 78.47 -63.78
C ALA A 83 73.36 79.51 -63.89
N GLY A 84 74.62 79.06 -63.93
CA GLY A 84 75.79 79.93 -63.94
C GLY A 84 75.79 80.85 -65.16
N GLU A 85 75.32 80.35 -66.30
CA GLU A 85 75.17 81.07 -67.57
C GLU A 85 74.15 82.20 -67.45
N ILE A 86 73.00 81.94 -66.84
CA ILE A 86 71.94 82.94 -66.63
C ILE A 86 72.40 84.00 -65.62
N SER A 87 73.06 83.58 -64.54
CA SER A 87 73.60 84.52 -63.55
C SER A 87 74.70 85.40 -64.13
N ALA A 88 75.63 84.83 -64.90
CA ALA A 88 76.71 85.57 -65.56
C ALA A 88 76.17 86.60 -66.58
N LEU A 89 75.14 86.21 -67.35
CA LEU A 89 74.44 87.14 -68.25
C LEU A 89 73.85 88.32 -67.48
N LEU A 90 73.12 88.07 -66.39
CA LEU A 90 72.44 89.13 -65.65
C LEU A 90 73.41 90.03 -64.86
N GLN A 91 74.62 89.56 -64.54
CA GLN A 91 75.68 90.39 -63.95
C GLN A 91 76.40 91.26 -64.99
N SER A 92 76.43 90.86 -66.26
CA SER A 92 77.14 91.56 -67.33
C SER A 92 76.36 91.48 -68.66
N PRO A 93 75.21 92.18 -68.76
CA PRO A 93 74.25 92.00 -69.85
C PRO A 93 74.76 92.48 -71.21
N THR A 94 75.84 93.26 -71.27
CA THR A 94 76.46 93.74 -72.51
C THR A 94 77.59 92.83 -73.03
N ASP A 95 77.95 91.76 -72.30
CA ASP A 95 78.98 90.82 -72.75
C ASP A 95 78.40 89.83 -73.79
N GLU A 96 78.81 89.99 -75.06
CA GLU A 96 78.40 89.13 -76.17
C GLU A 96 78.68 87.64 -75.92
N LYS A 97 79.75 87.28 -75.19
CA LYS A 97 80.05 85.88 -74.87
C LYS A 97 79.09 85.33 -73.82
N ALA A 98 78.79 86.12 -72.79
CA ALA A 98 77.82 85.74 -71.76
C ALA A 98 76.41 85.59 -72.37
N PHE A 99 76.03 86.50 -73.26
CA PHE A 99 74.77 86.42 -74.02
C PHE A 99 74.69 85.13 -74.84
N ALA A 100 75.69 84.82 -75.66
CA ALA A 100 75.67 83.63 -76.50
C ALA A 100 75.63 82.32 -75.68
N ALA A 101 76.35 82.28 -74.55
CA ALA A 101 76.33 81.13 -73.63
C ALA A 101 74.96 80.97 -72.95
N ALA A 102 74.39 82.06 -72.46
CA ALA A 102 73.09 82.07 -71.80
C ALA A 102 71.95 81.75 -72.77
N GLN A 103 71.92 82.33 -73.98
CA GLN A 103 70.90 82.02 -74.98
C GLN A 103 70.94 80.54 -75.38
N LYS A 104 72.15 79.99 -75.59
CA LYS A 104 72.32 78.55 -75.87
C LYS A 104 71.84 77.70 -74.69
N TYR A 105 72.12 78.12 -73.45
CA TYR A 105 71.63 77.42 -72.26
C TYR A 105 70.10 77.49 -72.16
N THR A 106 69.48 78.64 -72.41
CA THR A 106 68.03 78.80 -72.45
C THR A 106 67.38 77.84 -73.44
N GLU A 107 67.90 77.78 -74.67
CA GLU A 107 67.41 76.84 -75.70
C GLU A 107 67.60 75.38 -75.27
N THR A 108 68.78 75.02 -74.75
CA THR A 108 69.08 73.64 -74.35
C THR A 108 68.23 73.21 -73.15
N PHE A 109 68.19 74.02 -72.09
CA PHE A 109 67.40 73.74 -70.89
C PHE A 109 65.91 73.66 -71.22
N SER A 110 65.42 74.53 -72.12
CA SER A 110 64.02 74.50 -72.54
C SER A 110 63.63 73.23 -73.30
N GLY A 111 64.56 72.62 -74.04
CA GLY A 111 64.32 71.37 -74.75
C GLY A 111 64.04 70.18 -73.84
N ASP A 112 64.52 70.24 -72.59
CA ASP A 112 64.34 69.17 -71.59
C ASP A 112 63.11 69.41 -70.69
N VAL A 113 62.44 70.57 -70.80
CA VAL A 113 61.25 70.90 -70.02
C VAL A 113 59.99 70.62 -70.85
N ALA A 114 59.28 69.56 -70.47
CA ALA A 114 58.00 69.22 -71.10
C ALA A 114 56.94 70.32 -70.87
N ASN A 115 56.09 70.54 -71.88
CA ASN A 115 54.97 71.50 -71.83
C ASN A 115 55.36 72.95 -71.54
N LEU A 116 56.61 73.33 -71.81
CA LEU A 116 57.06 74.70 -71.67
C LEU A 116 56.45 75.58 -72.79
N GLU A 117 55.80 76.66 -72.41
CA GLU A 117 55.37 77.71 -73.36
C GLU A 117 56.57 78.54 -73.79
N GLY A 118 57.35 78.97 -72.81
CA GLY A 118 58.51 79.79 -73.03
C GLY A 118 59.23 80.05 -71.73
N LEU A 119 60.54 80.22 -71.84
CA LEU A 119 61.43 80.56 -70.75
C LEU A 119 62.34 81.70 -71.19
N TYR A 120 62.55 82.66 -70.31
CA TYR A 120 63.33 83.84 -70.66
C TYR A 120 64.05 84.43 -69.46
N ALA A 121 65.18 85.07 -69.73
CA ALA A 121 65.83 85.96 -68.78
C ALA A 121 65.81 87.38 -69.33
N SER A 122 65.52 88.34 -68.47
CA SER A 122 65.48 89.76 -68.82
C SER A 122 66.20 90.58 -67.76
N GLU A 123 66.63 91.76 -68.17
CA GLU A 123 66.99 92.81 -67.22
C GLU A 123 65.80 93.14 -66.30
N TRP A 124 66.06 93.84 -65.20
CA TRP A 124 65.02 94.16 -64.21
C TRP A 124 63.89 95.04 -64.76
N ASN A 125 64.16 95.79 -65.82
CA ASN A 125 63.18 96.58 -66.60
C ASN A 125 62.35 95.71 -67.58
N THR A 126 62.52 94.39 -67.57
CA THR A 126 61.91 93.39 -68.48
C THR A 126 62.35 93.42 -69.93
N HIS A 127 63.48 94.08 -70.24
CA HIS A 127 64.13 93.94 -71.54
C HIS A 127 64.71 92.53 -71.69
N VAL A 128 64.14 91.74 -72.60
CA VAL A 128 64.45 90.30 -72.73
C VAL A 128 65.82 90.11 -73.35
N LEU A 129 66.70 89.44 -72.62
CA LEU A 129 68.06 89.13 -73.04
C LEU A 129 68.14 87.73 -73.65
N THR A 130 67.45 86.75 -73.08
CA THR A 130 67.41 85.40 -73.64
C THR A 130 66.00 84.88 -73.62
N HIS A 131 65.64 84.13 -74.65
CA HIS A 131 64.31 83.55 -74.76
C HIS A 131 64.36 82.28 -75.61
N THR A 132 63.58 81.28 -75.23
CA THR A 132 63.37 80.03 -76.00
C THR A 132 63.01 80.26 -77.46
N ASN A 133 62.11 81.19 -77.74
CA ASN A 133 61.90 81.79 -79.05
C ASN A 133 62.84 83.00 -79.28
N ALA A 134 63.84 82.83 -80.14
CA ALA A 134 64.83 83.87 -80.47
C ALA A 134 64.21 85.20 -80.97
N GLY A 135 63.01 85.16 -81.56
CA GLY A 135 62.31 86.35 -82.04
C GLY A 135 61.78 87.29 -80.94
N VAL A 136 61.81 86.85 -79.67
CA VAL A 136 61.38 87.65 -78.51
C VAL A 136 62.56 88.38 -77.85
N VAL A 137 63.80 87.99 -78.17
CA VAL A 137 65.01 88.62 -77.63
C VAL A 137 65.10 90.07 -78.11
N GLY A 138 65.34 91.00 -77.17
CA GLY A 138 65.38 92.44 -77.40
C GLY A 138 64.03 93.15 -77.22
N ILE A 139 62.94 92.42 -76.90
CA ILE A 139 61.64 93.03 -76.61
C ILE A 139 61.53 93.35 -75.11
N THR A 140 60.93 94.49 -74.76
CA THR A 140 60.55 94.80 -73.38
C THR A 140 59.12 94.30 -73.11
N THR A 141 58.95 93.37 -72.17
CA THR A 141 57.64 92.70 -71.99
C THR A 141 56.63 93.53 -71.19
N ARG A 142 57.07 94.42 -70.30
CA ARG A 142 56.19 95.29 -69.48
C ARG A 142 56.84 96.64 -69.21
N GLU A 143 56.04 97.70 -69.25
CA GLU A 143 56.45 99.06 -68.87
C GLU A 143 55.45 99.68 -67.90
N GLY A 144 55.85 100.71 -67.15
CA GLY A 144 54.96 101.47 -66.25
C GLY A 144 54.43 100.69 -65.04
N ASP A 145 53.17 100.93 -64.66
CA ASP A 145 52.56 100.34 -63.46
C ASP A 145 52.51 98.79 -63.45
N PRO A 146 52.22 98.09 -64.56
CA PRO A 146 52.27 96.62 -64.62
C PRO A 146 53.66 96.04 -64.30
N LEU A 147 54.74 96.72 -64.71
CA LEU A 147 56.10 96.32 -64.38
C LEU A 147 56.34 96.45 -62.87
N LYS A 148 55.96 97.59 -62.29
CA LYS A 148 56.13 97.83 -60.84
C LYS A 148 55.35 96.84 -59.99
N ALA A 149 54.10 96.53 -60.37
CA ALA A 149 53.29 95.53 -59.69
C ALA A 149 53.91 94.12 -59.73
N LEU A 150 54.52 93.74 -60.85
CA LEU A 150 55.25 92.49 -60.97
C LEU A 150 56.47 92.46 -60.05
N GLN A 151 57.29 93.53 -60.08
CA GLN A 151 58.48 93.66 -59.25
C GLN A 151 58.15 93.57 -57.75
N ASP A 152 57.16 94.32 -57.29
CA ASP A 152 56.70 94.30 -55.89
C ASP A 152 56.22 92.89 -55.49
N SER A 153 55.50 92.21 -56.38
CA SER A 153 55.01 90.85 -56.13
C SER A 153 56.13 89.81 -56.09
N MET A 154 57.12 89.92 -56.98
CA MET A 154 58.30 89.06 -57.00
C MET A 154 59.17 89.26 -55.75
N LEU A 155 59.34 90.48 -55.27
CA LEU A 155 60.11 90.74 -54.04
C LEU A 155 59.36 90.28 -52.78
N LYS A 156 58.03 90.33 -52.79
CA LYS A 156 57.19 89.79 -51.70
C LYS A 156 57.19 88.26 -51.69
N ALA A 157 57.21 87.62 -52.85
CA ALA A 157 57.34 86.18 -52.99
C ALA A 157 58.78 85.77 -52.65
N LYS A 158 59.01 85.17 -51.47
CA LYS A 158 60.33 84.64 -51.08
C LYS A 158 60.70 83.40 -51.93
N GLY A 159 60.97 83.58 -53.23
CA GLY A 159 61.19 82.51 -54.21
C GLY A 159 60.58 82.83 -55.57
N VAL A 160 59.90 81.84 -56.16
CA VAL A 160 59.11 82.05 -57.38
C VAL A 160 57.81 82.76 -57.01
N TYR A 161 57.50 83.84 -57.72
CA TYR A 161 56.17 84.42 -57.74
C TYR A 161 55.32 83.71 -58.78
N ASN A 162 54.39 82.90 -58.28
CA ASN A 162 53.41 82.19 -59.09
C ASN A 162 52.17 83.08 -59.22
N THR A 163 51.87 83.56 -60.42
CA THR A 163 50.67 84.38 -60.67
C THR A 163 49.39 83.54 -60.73
N GLY A 164 49.53 82.23 -60.58
CA GLY A 164 48.49 81.24 -60.81
C GLY A 164 48.40 80.84 -62.27
N ILE A 165 47.31 80.14 -62.57
CA ILE A 165 46.98 79.69 -63.91
C ILE A 165 46.26 80.82 -64.64
N ILE A 166 46.82 81.28 -65.74
CA ILE A 166 46.28 82.38 -66.56
C ILE A 166 46.25 81.99 -68.03
N ILE A 167 45.45 82.69 -68.84
CA ILE A 167 45.61 82.65 -70.30
C ILE A 167 46.78 83.55 -70.66
N SER A 168 47.82 82.97 -71.25
CA SER A 168 49.00 83.72 -71.65
C SER A 168 48.66 84.71 -72.77
N PRO A 169 49.05 85.99 -72.65
CA PRO A 169 48.93 86.93 -73.75
C PRO A 169 49.72 86.50 -74.99
N ALA A 170 50.80 85.74 -74.82
CA ALA A 170 51.71 85.34 -75.89
C ALA A 170 51.17 84.16 -76.72
N SER A 171 50.86 83.03 -76.08
CA SER A 171 50.34 81.85 -76.77
C SER A 171 48.82 81.84 -76.94
N GLN A 172 48.09 82.69 -76.21
CA GLN A 172 46.63 82.59 -76.03
C GLN A 172 46.18 81.23 -75.45
N GLN A 173 47.11 80.49 -74.85
CA GLN A 173 46.85 79.22 -74.19
C GLN A 173 47.04 79.37 -72.68
N GLN A 174 46.43 78.46 -71.94
CA GLN A 174 46.49 78.48 -70.49
C GLN A 174 47.85 77.97 -69.99
N ILE A 175 48.47 78.77 -69.12
CA ILE A 175 49.78 78.49 -68.53
C ILE A 175 49.75 78.66 -67.02
N VAL A 176 50.59 77.90 -66.34
CA VAL A 176 51.13 78.30 -65.03
C VAL A 176 52.16 79.38 -65.30
N SER A 177 51.82 80.62 -64.95
CA SER A 177 52.67 81.79 -65.21
C SER A 177 53.54 82.09 -63.99
N LEU A 178 54.85 82.05 -64.21
CA LEU A 178 55.84 82.07 -63.14
C LEU A 178 56.90 83.14 -63.40
N TYR A 179 57.28 83.84 -62.34
CA TYR A 179 58.35 84.84 -62.37
C TYR A 179 59.26 84.70 -61.17
N ARG A 180 60.55 84.99 -61.35
CA ARG A 180 61.51 84.98 -60.26
C ARG A 180 62.54 86.09 -60.43
N ALA A 181 62.69 86.91 -59.40
CA ALA A 181 63.76 87.88 -59.33
C ALA A 181 65.11 87.16 -59.15
N VAL A 182 66.11 87.57 -59.93
CA VAL A 182 67.50 87.14 -59.75
C VAL A 182 68.23 88.24 -59.00
N LEU A 183 68.74 87.90 -57.82
CA LEU A 183 69.40 88.84 -56.92
C LEU A 183 70.92 88.63 -56.95
N ASN A 184 71.69 89.70 -56.78
CA ASN A 184 73.14 89.60 -56.54
C ASN A 184 73.44 89.22 -55.07
N ASP A 185 74.72 89.06 -54.73
CA ASP A 185 75.17 88.73 -53.36
C ASP A 185 74.81 89.80 -52.32
N ALA A 186 74.55 91.04 -52.75
CA ALA A 186 74.08 92.13 -51.89
C ALA A 186 72.54 92.11 -51.67
N GLY A 187 71.83 91.19 -52.33
CA GLY A 187 70.37 91.06 -52.26
C GLY A 187 69.60 92.01 -53.19
N GLU A 188 70.28 92.71 -54.10
CA GLU A 188 69.67 93.64 -55.06
C GLU A 188 69.26 92.90 -56.36
N PRO A 189 68.09 93.22 -56.95
CA PRO A 189 67.64 92.58 -58.17
C PRO A 189 68.47 93.04 -59.37
N ILE A 190 69.18 92.10 -59.98
CA ILE A 190 69.99 92.32 -61.20
C ILE A 190 69.24 91.93 -62.48
N GLY A 191 68.16 91.18 -62.33
CA GLY A 191 67.30 90.78 -63.44
C GLY A 191 66.16 89.91 -62.96
N LEU A 192 65.43 89.34 -63.91
CA LEU A 192 64.41 88.35 -63.61
C LEU A 192 64.43 87.25 -64.65
N VAL A 193 63.93 86.09 -64.24
CA VAL A 193 63.52 85.06 -65.18
C VAL A 193 62.02 84.91 -65.14
N GLY A 194 61.43 84.71 -66.32
CA GLY A 194 60.02 84.41 -66.47
C GLY A 194 59.85 83.12 -67.26
N GLY A 195 58.78 82.39 -66.94
CA GLY A 195 58.44 81.19 -67.67
C GLY A 195 56.95 80.87 -67.58
N GLY A 196 56.44 80.29 -68.66
CA GLY A 196 55.10 79.72 -68.72
C GLY A 196 55.19 78.23 -68.96
N ILE A 197 54.43 77.44 -68.20
CA ILE A 197 54.25 76.00 -68.47
C ILE A 197 52.78 75.77 -68.80
N PHE A 198 52.48 75.20 -69.97
CA PHE A 198 51.13 74.91 -70.40
C PHE A 198 50.41 74.00 -69.39
N THR A 199 49.15 74.33 -69.11
CA THR A 199 48.30 73.47 -68.28
C THR A 199 47.78 72.25 -69.03
N THR A 200 47.93 72.19 -70.37
CA THR A 200 47.62 71.01 -71.17
C THR A 200 48.33 69.77 -70.63
N GLY A 201 49.59 69.89 -70.20
CA GLY A 201 50.32 68.78 -69.57
C GLY A 201 49.70 68.29 -68.27
N LEU A 202 49.13 69.18 -67.47
CA LEU A 202 48.41 68.81 -66.25
C LEU A 202 47.08 68.12 -66.59
N ILE A 203 46.34 68.64 -67.56
CA ILE A 203 45.07 68.07 -68.02
C ILE A 203 45.30 66.66 -68.59
N GLU A 204 46.34 66.46 -69.40
CA GLU A 204 46.71 65.14 -69.92
C GLU A 204 47.04 64.12 -68.82
N ILE A 205 47.74 64.55 -67.76
CA ILE A 205 48.01 63.69 -66.59
C ILE A 205 46.69 63.34 -65.89
N LEU A 206 45.78 64.30 -65.71
CA LEU A 206 44.50 64.06 -65.03
C LEU A 206 43.56 63.18 -65.87
N ASP A 207 43.48 63.39 -67.18
CA ASP A 207 42.70 62.57 -68.14
C ASP A 207 43.24 61.16 -68.27
N GLY A 208 44.55 60.97 -68.19
CA GLY A 208 45.20 59.66 -68.24
C GLY A 208 44.89 58.77 -67.02
N LEU A 209 44.33 59.33 -65.95
CA LEU A 209 44.07 58.63 -64.70
C LEU A 209 42.58 58.31 -64.54
N ASN A 210 42.14 57.23 -65.19
CA ASN A 210 40.79 56.70 -65.04
C ASN A 210 40.47 56.35 -63.58
N ILE A 211 39.24 56.62 -63.16
CA ILE A 211 38.71 56.20 -61.86
C ILE A 211 38.02 54.85 -62.07
N GLU A 212 38.63 53.75 -61.60
CA GLU A 212 38.05 52.41 -61.71
C GLU A 212 36.64 52.37 -61.09
N GLY A 213 35.66 51.95 -61.88
CA GLY A 213 34.26 51.85 -61.46
C GLY A 213 33.46 53.16 -61.49
N MET A 214 34.02 54.26 -62.01
CA MET A 214 33.34 55.55 -62.15
C MET A 214 33.55 56.12 -63.56
N THR A 215 32.89 55.50 -64.53
CA THR A 215 33.04 55.86 -65.95
C THR A 215 32.37 57.18 -66.32
N GLU A 216 31.42 57.66 -65.51
CA GLU A 216 30.78 58.97 -65.69
C GLU A 216 31.46 60.09 -64.90
N SER A 217 32.62 59.83 -64.27
CA SER A 217 33.30 60.85 -63.47
C SER A 217 33.83 62.00 -64.33
N LYS A 218 33.47 63.22 -63.94
CA LYS A 218 34.01 64.45 -64.52
C LYS A 218 34.73 65.24 -63.45
N TYR A 219 35.80 65.92 -63.81
CA TYR A 219 36.52 66.77 -62.88
C TYR A 219 36.56 68.22 -63.36
N CYS A 220 36.67 69.14 -62.41
CA CYS A 220 36.88 70.55 -62.71
C CYS A 220 37.67 71.21 -61.57
N MET A 221 38.33 72.32 -61.87
CA MET A 221 39.03 73.11 -60.87
C MET A 221 38.58 74.56 -60.96
N VAL A 222 38.37 75.18 -59.80
CA VAL A 222 37.80 76.53 -59.70
C VAL A 222 38.69 77.37 -58.80
N ASN A 223 38.86 78.64 -59.15
CA ASN A 223 39.56 79.62 -58.34
C ASN A 223 38.59 80.25 -57.33
N VAL A 224 38.93 80.20 -56.04
CA VAL A 224 38.07 80.72 -54.97
C VAL A 224 37.96 82.24 -55.00
N LYS A 225 38.98 82.94 -55.51
CA LYS A 225 39.05 84.40 -55.48
C LYS A 225 38.00 85.08 -56.36
N ASP A 226 37.78 84.54 -57.56
CA ASP A 226 36.87 85.10 -58.57
C ASP A 226 35.75 84.13 -58.97
N GLY A 227 35.80 82.87 -58.50
CA GLY A 227 34.84 81.83 -58.83
C GLY A 227 35.00 81.29 -60.25
N ALA A 228 36.07 81.63 -60.95
CA ALA A 228 36.28 81.22 -62.35
C ALA A 228 36.82 79.80 -62.47
N TYR A 229 36.39 79.07 -63.50
CA TYR A 229 36.95 77.78 -63.85
C TYR A 229 38.41 77.93 -64.26
N ILE A 230 39.29 77.21 -63.59
CA ILE A 230 40.67 77.01 -64.01
C ILE A 230 40.69 75.97 -65.13
N PHE A 231 40.03 74.83 -64.95
CA PHE A 231 39.70 73.92 -66.05
C PHE A 231 38.40 73.20 -65.75
N ILE A 232 37.72 72.77 -66.80
CA ILE A 232 36.48 72.01 -66.76
C ILE A 232 36.38 71.22 -68.07
N ASP A 233 35.69 70.09 -68.03
CA ASP A 233 35.43 69.18 -69.17
C ASP A 233 34.88 69.90 -70.42
N ASP A 234 34.22 71.05 -70.26
CA ASP A 234 33.77 71.92 -71.35
C ASP A 234 34.76 73.08 -71.56
N PRO A 235 35.67 73.01 -72.55
CA PRO A 235 36.75 74.00 -72.69
C PRO A 235 36.25 75.44 -72.86
N GLU A 236 35.03 75.64 -73.41
CA GLU A 236 34.44 76.96 -73.61
C GLU A 236 34.14 77.69 -72.30
N LYS A 237 33.94 76.95 -71.21
CA LYS A 237 33.69 77.50 -69.87
C LYS A 237 34.96 77.86 -69.09
N THR A 238 36.13 77.53 -69.61
CA THR A 238 37.41 77.88 -68.98
C THR A 238 37.53 79.39 -68.83
N ALA A 239 38.00 79.86 -67.68
CA ALA A 239 38.07 81.28 -67.29
C ALA A 239 36.72 82.00 -67.13
N GLN A 240 35.57 81.32 -67.30
CA GLN A 240 34.26 81.86 -66.95
C GLN A 240 33.90 81.57 -65.48
N VAL A 241 33.09 82.43 -64.86
CA VAL A 241 32.62 82.26 -63.47
C VAL A 241 31.64 81.08 -63.38
N ALA A 242 31.86 80.18 -62.42
CA ALA A 242 30.98 79.04 -62.20
C ALA A 242 29.58 79.49 -61.74
N GLU A 243 28.54 79.04 -62.45
CA GLU A 243 27.15 79.41 -62.15
C GLU A 243 26.43 78.37 -61.28
N GLU A 244 26.98 77.17 -61.17
CA GLU A 244 26.40 76.02 -60.50
C GLU A 244 26.30 76.21 -58.97
N ASP A 245 25.10 76.02 -58.40
CA ASP A 245 24.80 76.27 -56.98
C ASP A 245 25.69 75.46 -56.04
N TYR A 246 26.03 74.21 -56.41
CA TYR A 246 26.88 73.37 -55.58
C TYR A 246 28.31 73.91 -55.50
N ILE A 247 28.87 74.45 -56.59
CA ILE A 247 30.20 75.07 -56.61
C ILE A 247 30.19 76.35 -55.77
N LYS A 248 29.18 77.21 -55.95
CA LYS A 248 29.00 78.44 -55.14
C LYS A 248 28.90 78.12 -53.66
N SER A 249 28.14 77.09 -53.29
CA SER A 249 28.00 76.67 -51.88
C SER A 249 29.31 76.17 -51.28
N VAL A 250 30.13 75.45 -52.07
CA VAL A 250 31.42 74.94 -51.61
C VAL A 250 32.44 76.08 -51.52
N ILE A 251 32.50 77.01 -52.48
CA ILE A 251 33.31 78.23 -52.41
C ILE A 251 32.98 79.01 -51.14
N ALA A 252 31.69 79.26 -50.86
CA ALA A 252 31.25 79.94 -49.65
C ALA A 252 31.66 79.19 -48.36
N SER A 253 31.65 77.86 -48.39
CA SER A 253 32.04 77.04 -47.23
C SER A 253 33.53 77.07 -46.91
N VAL A 254 34.39 77.37 -47.89
CA VAL A 254 35.85 77.39 -47.73
C VAL A 254 36.47 78.78 -47.83
N ALA A 255 35.66 79.84 -48.00
CA ALA A 255 36.14 81.21 -48.20
C ALA A 255 37.07 81.72 -47.08
N ASP A 256 36.81 81.33 -45.82
CA ASP A 256 37.61 81.70 -44.64
C ASP A 256 38.60 80.58 -44.21
N ALA A 257 38.66 79.47 -44.96
CA ALA A 257 39.49 78.34 -44.59
C ALA A 257 40.99 78.66 -44.80
N LYS A 258 41.78 78.47 -43.74
CA LYS A 258 43.24 78.67 -43.75
C LYS A 258 44.04 77.39 -43.96
N GLU A 259 43.36 76.25 -43.97
CA GLU A 259 43.92 74.91 -44.14
C GLU A 259 43.18 74.19 -45.28
N ASP A 260 43.77 73.11 -45.76
CA ASP A 260 43.14 72.26 -46.79
C ASP A 260 41.84 71.65 -46.25
N VAL A 261 40.78 71.67 -47.06
CA VAL A 261 39.46 71.12 -46.69
C VAL A 261 39.01 70.13 -47.74
N SER A 262 38.65 68.92 -47.32
CA SER A 262 38.00 67.93 -48.17
C SER A 262 36.54 67.73 -47.77
N GLY A 263 35.68 67.49 -48.75
CA GLY A 263 34.27 67.29 -48.48
C GLY A 263 33.52 66.66 -49.64
N SER A 264 32.21 66.52 -49.44
CA SER A 264 31.29 66.00 -50.45
C SER A 264 29.97 66.73 -50.37
N ILE A 265 29.34 66.95 -51.51
CA ILE A 265 28.02 67.56 -51.62
C ILE A 265 27.16 66.75 -52.58
N GLU A 266 25.96 66.43 -52.13
CA GLU A 266 24.93 65.86 -52.99
C GLU A 266 24.13 67.00 -53.62
N HIS A 267 23.93 66.90 -54.91
CA HIS A 267 23.20 67.91 -55.66
C HIS A 267 22.53 67.27 -56.86
N LYS A 268 21.78 68.07 -57.62
CA LYS A 268 21.11 67.61 -58.83
C LYS A 268 21.55 68.44 -60.01
N MET A 269 21.92 67.77 -61.09
CA MET A 269 22.17 68.39 -62.40
C MET A 269 21.27 67.72 -63.42
N ASN A 270 20.51 68.51 -64.17
CA ASN A 270 19.57 68.03 -65.20
C ASN A 270 18.58 66.96 -64.69
N GLY A 271 18.10 67.10 -63.45
CA GLY A 271 17.13 66.19 -62.82
C GLY A 271 17.72 64.88 -62.28
N LYS A 272 19.01 64.58 -62.56
CA LYS A 272 19.72 63.42 -62.01
C LYS A 272 20.47 63.79 -60.73
N SER A 273 20.53 62.86 -59.77
CA SER A 273 21.29 63.03 -58.54
C SER A 273 22.77 62.76 -58.77
N TYR A 274 23.61 63.69 -58.32
CA TYR A 274 25.06 63.61 -58.39
C TYR A 274 25.66 63.74 -56.99
N ILE A 275 26.81 63.11 -56.81
CA ILE A 275 27.67 63.32 -55.64
C ILE A 275 28.95 63.94 -56.17
N SER A 276 29.24 65.14 -55.69
CA SER A 276 30.51 65.83 -55.95
C SER A 276 31.37 65.77 -54.72
N THR A 277 32.61 65.35 -54.88
CA THR A 277 33.66 65.46 -53.86
C THR A 277 34.58 66.61 -54.22
N TYR A 278 35.07 67.31 -53.21
CA TYR A 278 35.93 68.47 -53.40
C TYR A 278 37.13 68.44 -52.47
N TYR A 279 38.22 69.05 -52.94
CA TYR A 279 39.43 69.31 -52.17
C TYR A 279 39.88 70.75 -52.39
N TYR A 280 39.89 71.54 -51.32
CA TYR A 280 40.37 72.92 -51.30
C TYR A 280 41.85 72.94 -50.96
N MET A 281 42.65 73.56 -51.83
CA MET A 281 44.08 73.79 -51.69
C MET A 281 44.32 75.23 -51.18
N ALA A 282 44.57 75.35 -49.87
CA ALA A 282 44.64 76.66 -49.21
C ALA A 282 45.87 77.49 -49.62
N ASP A 283 46.94 76.83 -50.07
CA ASP A 283 48.16 77.44 -50.56
C ASP A 283 48.00 78.21 -51.87
N HIS A 284 47.00 77.86 -52.69
CA HIS A 284 46.75 78.49 -53.99
C HIS A 284 45.35 79.13 -54.10
N GLY A 285 44.44 78.82 -53.17
CA GLY A 285 43.07 79.29 -53.21
C GLY A 285 42.24 78.60 -54.31
N TRP A 286 42.52 77.32 -54.58
CA TRP A 286 41.86 76.55 -55.65
C TRP A 286 41.08 75.38 -55.07
N ILE A 287 39.95 75.03 -55.70
CA ILE A 287 39.17 73.85 -55.35
C ILE A 287 39.16 72.90 -56.53
N PHE A 288 39.59 71.67 -56.30
CA PHE A 288 39.46 70.57 -57.25
C PHE A 288 38.20 69.76 -56.93
N PHE A 289 37.36 69.54 -57.93
CA PHE A 289 36.12 68.76 -57.85
C PHE A 289 36.23 67.49 -58.67
N ILE A 290 35.69 66.40 -58.15
CA ILE A 290 35.27 65.23 -58.92
C ILE A 290 33.77 65.10 -58.75
N ASN A 291 33.05 64.96 -59.86
CA ASN A 291 31.62 64.82 -59.89
C ASN A 291 31.22 63.52 -60.57
N ASN A 292 30.33 62.75 -59.95
CA ASN A 292 29.80 61.52 -60.53
C ASN A 292 28.33 61.25 -60.16
N SER A 293 27.61 60.46 -60.96
CA SER A 293 26.19 60.16 -60.75
C SER A 293 25.99 59.27 -59.51
N ALA A 294 25.01 59.62 -58.68
CA ALA A 294 24.71 58.86 -57.46
C ALA A 294 24.29 57.41 -57.78
N SER A 295 23.72 57.18 -58.97
CA SER A 295 23.36 55.85 -59.45
C SER A 295 24.58 54.97 -59.75
N GLU A 296 25.65 55.52 -60.33
CA GLU A 296 26.87 54.75 -60.60
C GLU A 296 27.62 54.46 -59.29
N ILE A 297 27.75 55.46 -58.42
CA ILE A 297 28.39 55.32 -57.10
C ILE A 297 27.68 54.27 -56.23
N LEU A 298 26.34 54.20 -56.30
CA LEU A 298 25.53 53.30 -55.48
C LEU A 298 25.08 52.02 -56.20
N ALA A 299 25.55 51.76 -57.42
CA ALA A 299 25.14 50.59 -58.22
C ALA A 299 25.44 49.27 -57.46
N SER A 300 26.68 49.12 -56.97
CA SER A 300 27.10 47.95 -56.18
C SER A 300 26.27 47.76 -54.91
N THR A 301 25.87 48.85 -54.26
CA THR A 301 25.00 48.83 -53.06
C THR A 301 23.61 48.27 -53.36
N ASN A 302 23.03 48.61 -54.52
CA ASN A 302 21.71 48.12 -54.93
C ASN A 302 21.71 46.64 -55.35
N GLU A 303 22.79 46.16 -55.98
CA GLU A 303 22.96 44.74 -56.27
C GLU A 303 23.05 43.90 -54.98
N MET A 304 23.86 44.35 -54.01
CA MET A 304 23.95 43.70 -52.69
C MET A 304 22.60 43.62 -51.99
N LYS A 305 21.81 44.70 -52.04
CA LYS A 305 20.45 44.74 -51.46
C LYS A 305 19.53 43.67 -52.07
N THR A 306 19.60 43.46 -53.38
CA THR A 306 18.75 42.48 -54.08
C THR A 306 19.12 41.04 -53.70
N VAL A 307 20.42 40.74 -53.63
CA VAL A 307 20.92 39.41 -53.23
C VAL A 307 20.50 39.06 -51.80
N LEU A 308 20.60 40.01 -50.86
CA LEU A 308 20.22 39.80 -49.46
C LEU A 308 18.73 39.52 -49.26
N ILE A 309 17.86 40.17 -50.05
CA ILE A 309 16.41 39.92 -50.01
C ILE A 309 16.09 38.50 -50.49
N ILE A 310 16.71 38.04 -51.59
CA ILE A 310 16.50 36.69 -52.14
C ILE A 310 16.93 35.62 -51.13
N LEU A 311 18.11 35.76 -50.52
CA LEU A 311 18.61 34.83 -49.50
C LEU A 311 17.66 34.73 -48.29
N SER A 312 17.08 35.86 -47.86
CA SER A 312 16.13 35.90 -46.75
C SER A 312 14.84 35.14 -47.04
N VAL A 313 14.32 35.23 -48.27
CA VAL A 313 13.12 34.48 -48.70
C VAL A 313 13.41 32.97 -48.78
N VAL A 314 14.57 32.59 -49.33
CA VAL A 314 14.96 31.17 -49.42
C VAL A 314 15.11 30.55 -48.02
N ALA A 315 15.76 31.26 -47.09
CA ALA A 315 15.91 30.80 -45.70
C ALA A 315 14.56 30.55 -45.01
N LEU A 316 13.58 31.43 -45.24
CA LEU A 316 12.23 31.30 -44.67
C LEU A 316 11.52 30.03 -45.17
N VAL A 317 11.62 29.72 -46.46
CA VAL A 317 10.99 28.53 -47.05
C VAL A 317 11.61 27.24 -46.50
N VAL A 318 12.94 27.19 -46.39
CA VAL A 318 13.66 26.00 -45.87
C VAL A 318 13.31 25.75 -44.40
N LEU A 319 13.32 26.79 -43.57
CA LEU A 319 12.98 26.65 -42.14
C LEU A 319 11.52 26.24 -41.93
N SER A 320 10.61 26.74 -42.75
CA SER A 320 9.19 26.38 -42.72
C SER A 320 8.98 24.89 -43.08
N ALA A 321 9.64 24.41 -44.14
CA ALA A 321 9.58 23.01 -44.55
C ALA A 321 10.17 22.06 -43.50
N PHE A 322 11.32 22.43 -42.92
CA PHE A 322 11.97 21.64 -41.87
C PHE A 322 11.10 21.53 -40.62
N SER A 323 10.51 22.66 -40.19
CA SER A 323 9.62 22.71 -39.02
C SER A 323 8.38 21.84 -39.21
N PHE A 324 7.77 21.88 -40.40
CA PHE A 324 6.61 21.04 -40.72
C PHE A 324 6.92 19.54 -40.63
N VAL A 325 8.05 19.09 -41.19
CA VAL A 325 8.45 17.67 -41.14
C VAL A 325 8.79 17.24 -39.72
N PHE A 326 9.53 18.07 -38.97
CA PHE A 326 9.98 17.74 -37.62
C PHE A 326 8.81 17.62 -36.64
N ILE A 327 7.90 18.60 -36.64
CA ILE A 327 6.70 18.59 -35.77
C ILE A 327 5.80 17.40 -36.11
N ARG A 328 5.59 17.11 -37.40
CA ARG A 328 4.77 15.97 -37.83
C ARG A 328 5.36 14.62 -37.42
N ARG A 329 6.69 14.50 -37.44
CA ARG A 329 7.40 13.29 -36.98
C ARG A 329 7.30 13.10 -35.47
N MET A 330 7.38 14.18 -34.68
CA MET A 330 7.25 14.12 -33.21
C MET A 330 5.83 13.85 -32.73
N MET A 331 4.79 14.28 -33.46
CA MET A 331 3.39 14.13 -33.05
C MET A 331 2.76 12.78 -33.43
N LYS A 332 3.38 11.99 -34.31
CA LYS A 332 2.85 10.70 -34.77
C LYS A 332 2.69 9.64 -33.65
N PRO A 333 3.63 9.48 -32.70
CA PRO A 333 3.48 8.57 -31.56
C PRO A 333 2.32 8.93 -30.62
N MET A 334 2.02 10.22 -30.45
CA MET A 334 1.00 10.72 -29.52
C MET A 334 -0.40 10.20 -29.88
N ALA A 335 -0.72 10.10 -31.18
CA ALA A 335 -1.99 9.53 -31.63
C ALA A 335 -2.14 8.03 -31.29
N LYS A 336 -1.03 7.28 -31.25
CA LYS A 336 -1.04 5.85 -30.90
C LYS A 336 -1.20 5.63 -29.40
N ILE A 337 -0.56 6.47 -28.59
CA ILE A 337 -0.71 6.49 -27.13
C ILE A 337 -2.15 6.88 -26.75
N GLU A 338 -2.70 7.93 -27.37
CA GLU A 338 -4.09 8.37 -27.18
C GLU A 338 -5.08 7.25 -27.51
N ASN A 339 -4.95 6.60 -28.67
CA ASN A 339 -5.86 5.51 -29.07
C ASN A 339 -5.87 4.34 -28.09
N SER A 340 -4.72 4.03 -27.48
CA SER A 340 -4.63 2.93 -26.52
C SER A 340 -5.26 3.29 -25.17
N ILE A 341 -5.13 4.54 -24.73
CA ILE A 341 -5.85 5.04 -23.54
C ILE A 341 -7.35 5.14 -23.82
N VAL A 342 -7.75 5.53 -25.03
CA VAL A 342 -9.16 5.55 -25.45
C VAL A 342 -9.73 4.13 -25.54
N ALA A 343 -8.95 3.14 -25.95
CA ALA A 343 -9.36 1.74 -26.00
C ALA A 343 -9.76 1.18 -24.61
N LEU A 344 -9.16 1.70 -23.53
CA LEU A 344 -9.58 1.39 -22.14
C LEU A 344 -11.03 1.81 -21.85
N LYS A 345 -11.59 2.79 -22.56
CA LYS A 345 -12.99 3.21 -22.42
C LYS A 345 -13.96 2.10 -22.84
N ASP A 346 -13.51 1.24 -23.75
CA ASP A 346 -14.26 0.11 -24.26
C ASP A 346 -13.70 -1.21 -23.68
N TYR A 347 -13.06 -1.15 -22.49
CA TYR A 347 -12.52 -2.28 -21.72
C TYR A 347 -11.37 -3.08 -22.38
N ASP A 348 -10.82 -2.58 -23.49
CA ASP A 348 -9.72 -3.24 -24.19
C ASP A 348 -8.39 -3.05 -23.44
N ILE A 349 -8.05 -4.06 -22.64
CA ILE A 349 -6.79 -4.17 -21.89
C ILE A 349 -5.80 -5.14 -22.57
N ARG A 350 -5.94 -5.36 -23.88
CA ARG A 350 -5.00 -6.21 -24.63
C ARG A 350 -3.64 -5.54 -24.73
N GLU A 351 -2.61 -6.38 -24.87
CA GLU A 351 -1.25 -5.90 -25.01
C GLU A 351 -1.13 -5.12 -26.33
N ASN A 352 -0.79 -3.85 -26.23
CA ASN A 352 -0.63 -3.00 -27.40
C ASN A 352 0.86 -2.79 -27.69
N GLU A 353 1.39 -3.59 -28.62
CA GLU A 353 2.79 -3.51 -29.05
C GLU A 353 3.20 -2.10 -29.53
N GLU A 354 2.25 -1.33 -30.06
CA GLU A 354 2.53 0.03 -30.54
C GLU A 354 2.85 0.99 -29.39
N ILE A 355 2.22 0.85 -28.20
CA ILE A 355 2.58 1.64 -27.01
C ILE A 355 3.96 1.21 -26.48
N ARG A 356 4.19 -0.10 -26.39
CA ARG A 356 5.42 -0.68 -25.84
C ARG A 356 6.65 -0.26 -26.64
N LYS A 357 6.49 -0.07 -27.96
CA LYS A 357 7.52 0.47 -28.84
C LYS A 357 7.97 1.90 -28.48
N TYR A 358 7.05 2.73 -27.98
CA TYR A 358 7.35 4.12 -27.60
C TYR A 358 7.74 4.28 -26.12
N GLY A 359 7.39 3.32 -25.25
CA GLY A 359 7.76 3.33 -23.82
C GLY A 359 9.27 3.28 -23.54
N ARG A 360 10.09 2.86 -24.52
CA ARG A 360 11.57 2.89 -24.42
C ARG A 360 12.20 4.23 -24.80
N ARG A 361 11.41 5.24 -25.16
CA ARG A 361 11.94 6.59 -25.41
C ARG A 361 12.30 7.25 -24.07
N ASN A 362 13.41 7.97 -24.05
CA ASN A 362 13.86 8.76 -22.90
C ASN A 362 13.32 10.21 -22.93
N ASP A 363 12.08 10.40 -23.39
CA ASP A 363 11.42 11.71 -23.43
C ASP A 363 10.02 11.65 -22.79
N GLU A 364 9.35 12.79 -22.69
CA GLU A 364 8.04 12.92 -22.04
C GLU A 364 6.99 12.02 -22.70
N LEU A 365 7.12 11.74 -24.01
CA LEU A 365 6.25 10.82 -24.72
C LEU A 365 6.51 9.36 -24.32
N GLY A 366 7.76 8.99 -24.10
CA GLY A 366 8.12 7.68 -23.52
C GLY A 366 7.61 7.51 -22.10
N GLY A 367 7.69 8.55 -21.27
CA GLY A 367 7.12 8.57 -19.92
C GLY A 367 5.60 8.33 -19.92
N ILE A 368 4.85 9.00 -20.82
CA ILE A 368 3.40 8.79 -20.96
C ILE A 368 3.09 7.38 -21.48
N ALA A 369 3.85 6.89 -22.46
CA ALA A 369 3.67 5.53 -22.99
C ALA A 369 3.92 4.45 -21.91
N SER A 370 4.96 4.60 -21.10
CA SER A 370 5.27 3.70 -19.98
C SER A 370 4.20 3.74 -18.89
N ALA A 371 3.69 4.93 -18.55
CA ALA A 371 2.62 5.07 -17.56
C ALA A 371 1.31 4.41 -18.05
N ALA A 372 0.97 4.56 -19.34
CA ALA A 372 -0.17 3.89 -19.95
C ALA A 372 -0.01 2.35 -19.97
N GLU A 373 1.19 1.84 -20.27
CA GLU A 373 1.50 0.40 -20.19
C GLU A 373 1.34 -0.14 -18.76
N SER A 374 1.88 0.57 -17.75
CA SER A 374 1.70 0.20 -16.34
C SER A 374 0.23 0.19 -15.94
N LEU A 375 -0.58 1.15 -16.39
CA LEU A 375 -2.01 1.18 -16.12
C LEU A 375 -2.74 -0.04 -16.71
N ILE A 376 -2.46 -0.38 -17.98
CA ILE A 376 -3.03 -1.57 -18.63
C ILE A 376 -2.65 -2.84 -17.86
N ARG A 377 -1.39 -2.95 -17.41
CA ARG A 377 -0.91 -4.09 -16.64
C ARG A 377 -1.59 -4.21 -15.28
N SER A 378 -1.68 -3.10 -14.53
CA SER A 378 -2.38 -3.08 -13.25
C SER A 378 -3.86 -3.45 -13.40
N LEU A 379 -4.54 -2.98 -14.45
CA LEU A 379 -5.93 -3.35 -14.73
C LEU A 379 -6.06 -4.85 -15.04
N ARG A 380 -5.12 -5.45 -15.80
CA ARG A 380 -5.07 -6.91 -16.00
C ARG A 380 -4.91 -7.66 -14.69
N ASP A 381 -3.98 -7.25 -13.85
CA ASP A 381 -3.74 -7.91 -12.56
C ASP A 381 -4.99 -7.82 -11.66
N ILE A 382 -5.70 -6.69 -11.67
CA ILE A 382 -6.98 -6.52 -10.98
C ILE A 382 -8.05 -7.46 -11.55
N VAL A 383 -8.22 -7.51 -12.89
CA VAL A 383 -9.19 -8.38 -13.56
C VAL A 383 -8.89 -9.85 -13.26
N PHE A 384 -7.63 -10.28 -13.33
CA PHE A 384 -7.21 -11.64 -12.98
C PHE A 384 -7.49 -11.97 -11.50
N THR A 385 -7.20 -11.03 -10.60
CA THR A 385 -7.49 -11.18 -9.16
C THR A 385 -8.99 -11.28 -8.90
N LEU A 386 -9.81 -10.46 -9.58
CA LEU A 386 -11.27 -10.53 -9.50
C LEU A 386 -11.79 -11.87 -10.01
N GLN A 387 -11.27 -12.36 -11.14
CA GLN A 387 -11.67 -13.63 -11.75
C GLN A 387 -11.39 -14.82 -10.80
N ASN A 388 -10.19 -14.86 -10.21
CA ASN A 388 -9.87 -15.84 -9.17
C ASN A 388 -10.74 -15.68 -7.92
N SER A 389 -11.03 -14.44 -7.50
CA SER A 389 -11.89 -14.19 -6.35
C SER A 389 -13.33 -14.63 -6.59
N CYS A 390 -13.88 -14.45 -7.80
CA CYS A 390 -15.21 -14.94 -8.17
C CYS A 390 -15.27 -16.46 -8.11
N SER A 391 -14.29 -17.15 -8.69
CA SER A 391 -14.22 -18.62 -8.65
C SER A 391 -14.07 -19.15 -7.23
N GLN A 392 -13.28 -18.49 -6.38
CA GLN A 392 -13.19 -18.84 -4.96
C GLN A 392 -14.50 -18.57 -4.22
N LEU A 393 -15.17 -17.44 -4.49
CA LEU A 393 -16.43 -17.08 -3.85
C LEU A 393 -17.53 -18.09 -4.19
N ASP A 394 -17.64 -18.48 -5.46
CA ASP A 394 -18.57 -19.51 -5.95
C ASP A 394 -18.30 -20.88 -5.29
N SER A 395 -17.03 -21.33 -5.27
CA SER A 395 -16.66 -22.58 -4.60
C SER A 395 -16.92 -22.55 -3.09
N LYS A 396 -16.70 -21.40 -2.43
CA LYS A 396 -16.98 -21.24 -1.00
C LYS A 396 -18.48 -21.21 -0.70
N ALA A 397 -19.28 -20.62 -1.59
CA ALA A 397 -20.74 -20.70 -1.52
C ALA A 397 -21.21 -22.17 -1.60
N ASP A 398 -20.77 -22.93 -2.60
CA ASP A 398 -21.11 -24.36 -2.70
C ASP A 398 -20.72 -25.16 -1.44
N LEU A 399 -19.55 -24.90 -0.86
CA LEU A 399 -19.12 -25.52 0.40
C LEU A 399 -20.00 -25.10 1.60
N LEU A 400 -20.42 -23.84 1.66
CA LEU A 400 -21.34 -23.35 2.70
C LEU A 400 -22.73 -23.98 2.54
N GLN A 401 -23.23 -24.13 1.32
CA GLN A 401 -24.50 -24.81 1.01
C GLN A 401 -24.47 -26.25 1.51
N GLY A 402 -23.42 -27.00 1.16
CA GLY A 402 -23.24 -28.39 1.60
C GLY A 402 -23.08 -28.51 3.11
N SER A 403 -22.29 -27.62 3.72
CA SER A 403 -22.08 -27.61 5.17
C SER A 403 -23.36 -27.26 5.95
N SER A 404 -24.16 -26.32 5.43
CA SER A 404 -25.47 -25.98 5.97
C SER A 404 -26.45 -27.16 5.85
N GLY A 405 -26.46 -27.86 4.71
CA GLY A 405 -27.26 -29.08 4.53
C GLY A 405 -26.93 -30.15 5.57
N ASN A 406 -25.64 -30.44 5.77
CA ASN A 406 -25.19 -31.38 6.81
C ASN A 406 -25.55 -30.91 8.23
N LEU A 407 -25.56 -29.59 8.47
CA LEU A 407 -25.97 -29.01 9.76
C LEU A 407 -27.45 -29.29 10.03
N ILE A 408 -28.31 -29.13 9.02
CA ILE A 408 -29.75 -29.43 9.11
C ILE A 408 -29.96 -30.92 9.36
N GLU A 409 -29.26 -31.80 8.64
CA GLU A 409 -29.32 -33.24 8.88
C GLU A 409 -28.90 -33.59 10.32
N SER A 410 -27.82 -32.99 10.82
CA SER A 410 -27.38 -33.16 12.21
C SER A 410 -28.41 -32.66 13.23
N VAL A 411 -29.15 -31.58 12.91
CA VAL A 411 -30.25 -31.09 13.74
C VAL A 411 -31.40 -32.09 13.76
N VAL A 412 -31.77 -32.68 12.62
CA VAL A 412 -32.80 -33.72 12.54
C VAL A 412 -32.43 -34.93 13.39
N ASP A 413 -31.19 -35.42 13.27
CA ASP A 413 -30.69 -36.52 14.10
C ASP A 413 -30.70 -36.15 15.60
N SER A 414 -30.27 -34.93 15.93
CA SER A 414 -30.26 -34.41 17.30
C SER A 414 -31.67 -34.36 17.89
N VAL A 415 -32.68 -33.95 17.12
CA VAL A 415 -34.09 -33.95 17.53
C VAL A 415 -34.56 -35.37 17.81
N ALA A 416 -34.28 -36.33 16.91
CA ALA A 416 -34.68 -37.73 17.10
C ALA A 416 -34.06 -38.34 18.38
N VAL A 417 -32.77 -38.10 18.62
CA VAL A 417 -32.09 -38.53 19.85
C VAL A 417 -32.69 -37.85 21.09
N THR A 418 -33.05 -36.57 20.97
CA THR A 418 -33.66 -35.82 22.08
C THR A 418 -35.04 -36.37 22.43
N GLU A 419 -35.87 -36.70 21.44
CA GLU A 419 -37.18 -37.34 21.65
C GLU A 419 -37.06 -38.71 22.31
N GLU A 420 -36.13 -39.55 21.85
CA GLU A 420 -35.84 -40.84 22.48
C GLU A 420 -35.38 -40.67 23.93
N PHE A 421 -34.53 -39.67 24.19
CA PHE A 421 -34.05 -39.38 25.53
C PHE A 421 -35.17 -38.88 26.46
N SER A 422 -36.09 -38.04 25.95
CA SER A 422 -37.31 -37.64 26.68
C SER A 422 -38.17 -38.84 27.07
N ALA A 423 -38.41 -39.77 26.15
CA ALA A 423 -39.16 -40.99 26.45
C ALA A 423 -38.45 -41.86 27.50
N SER A 424 -37.12 -41.92 27.45
CA SER A 424 -36.32 -42.61 28.47
C SER A 424 -36.42 -41.95 29.85
N LEU A 425 -36.48 -40.62 29.94
CA LEU A 425 -36.69 -39.92 31.22
C LEU A 425 -38.09 -40.18 31.78
N GLU A 426 -39.12 -40.24 30.95
CA GLU A 426 -40.48 -40.57 31.40
C GLU A 426 -40.57 -42.00 31.96
N ASN A 427 -39.91 -42.96 31.29
CA ASN A 427 -39.73 -44.31 31.81
C ASN A 427 -38.95 -44.32 33.13
N THR A 428 -37.87 -43.52 33.24
CA THR A 428 -37.07 -43.40 34.46
C THR A 428 -37.92 -42.86 35.62
N ASN A 429 -38.71 -41.81 35.38
CA ASN A 429 -39.64 -41.27 36.38
C ASN A 429 -40.67 -42.31 36.84
N THR A 430 -41.18 -43.14 35.93
CA THR A 430 -42.07 -44.25 36.28
C THR A 430 -41.37 -45.29 37.15
N ILE A 431 -40.12 -45.65 36.83
CA ILE A 431 -39.30 -46.55 37.64
C ILE A 431 -39.07 -45.96 39.03
N ILE A 432 -38.76 -44.66 39.13
CA ILE A 432 -38.58 -43.98 40.42
C ILE A 432 -39.84 -44.11 41.27
N SER A 433 -41.02 -43.85 40.70
CA SER A 433 -42.29 -43.99 41.42
C SER A 433 -42.53 -45.42 41.90
N ASN A 434 -42.24 -46.42 41.06
CA ASN A 434 -42.40 -47.83 41.42
C ASN A 434 -41.46 -48.23 42.56
N VAL A 435 -40.21 -47.76 42.56
CA VAL A 435 -39.26 -48.04 43.64
C VAL A 435 -39.70 -47.36 44.94
N ASP A 436 -40.23 -46.15 44.89
CA ASP A 436 -40.78 -45.45 46.08
C ASP A 436 -41.96 -46.24 46.69
N ASP A 437 -42.84 -46.78 45.86
CA ASP A 437 -43.93 -47.66 46.30
C ASP A 437 -43.40 -48.96 46.94
N GLU A 438 -42.37 -49.59 46.36
CA GLU A 438 -41.75 -50.78 46.93
C GLU A 438 -41.02 -50.49 48.26
N ILE A 439 -40.38 -49.33 48.39
CA ILE A 439 -39.79 -48.87 49.66
C ILE A 439 -40.86 -48.81 50.75
N ASN A 440 -42.03 -48.24 50.45
CA ASN A 440 -43.14 -48.16 51.39
C ASN A 440 -43.62 -49.57 51.81
N LYS A 441 -43.77 -50.49 50.85
CA LYS A 441 -44.14 -51.89 51.14
C LYS A 441 -43.10 -52.60 52.01
N ILE A 442 -41.80 -52.40 51.74
CA ILE A 442 -40.73 -52.99 52.55
C ILE A 442 -40.79 -52.42 53.97
N ASN A 443 -40.98 -51.11 54.13
CA ASN A 443 -41.09 -50.47 55.43
C ASN A 443 -42.26 -51.05 56.25
N ASP A 444 -43.44 -51.20 55.64
CA ASP A 444 -44.61 -51.82 56.26
C ASP A 444 -44.33 -53.29 56.64
N ALA A 445 -43.68 -54.04 55.76
CA ALA A 445 -43.29 -55.43 56.01
C ALA A 445 -42.30 -55.54 57.19
N THR A 446 -41.28 -54.69 57.24
CA THR A 446 -40.31 -54.65 58.34
C THR A 446 -40.96 -54.30 59.68
N GLN A 447 -41.91 -53.35 59.70
CA GLN A 447 -42.69 -53.07 60.91
C GLN A 447 -43.53 -54.26 61.35
N GLY A 448 -44.12 -54.99 60.40
CA GLY A 448 -44.84 -56.24 60.66
C GLY A 448 -43.96 -57.32 61.29
N VAL A 449 -42.74 -57.49 60.77
CA VAL A 449 -41.76 -58.45 61.33
C VAL A 449 -41.34 -58.05 62.74
N LEU A 450 -41.00 -56.77 62.99
CA LEU A 450 -40.64 -56.29 64.33
C LEU A 450 -41.76 -56.52 65.36
N LYS A 451 -43.01 -56.32 64.96
CA LYS A 451 -44.17 -56.62 65.81
C LYS A 451 -44.28 -58.11 66.13
N ASN A 452 -44.05 -58.98 65.14
CA ASN A 452 -44.05 -60.43 65.34
C ASN A 452 -42.90 -60.89 66.23
N ILE A 453 -41.70 -60.30 66.09
CA ILE A 453 -40.56 -60.55 66.97
C ILE A 453 -40.94 -60.17 68.41
N SER A 454 -41.47 -58.97 68.63
CA SER A 454 -41.91 -58.51 69.96
C SER A 454 -42.94 -59.46 70.60
N GLY A 455 -43.95 -59.90 69.84
CA GLY A 455 -44.93 -60.89 70.32
C GLY A 455 -44.33 -62.27 70.59
N SER A 456 -43.32 -62.68 69.82
CA SER A 456 -42.60 -63.94 70.01
C SER A 456 -41.71 -63.91 71.25
N VAL A 457 -41.10 -62.76 71.57
CA VAL A 457 -40.35 -62.54 72.81
C VAL A 457 -41.28 -62.62 74.02
N GLU A 458 -42.46 -61.99 73.96
CA GLU A 458 -43.47 -62.08 75.03
C GLU A 458 -43.93 -63.52 75.25
N THR A 459 -44.24 -64.24 74.16
CA THR A 459 -44.62 -65.67 74.21
C THR A 459 -43.49 -66.52 74.80
N SER A 460 -42.24 -66.27 74.39
CA SER A 460 -41.07 -66.99 74.89
C SER A 460 -40.90 -66.80 76.41
N ASN A 461 -41.07 -65.58 76.91
CA ASN A 461 -41.02 -65.31 78.35
C ASN A 461 -42.15 -66.06 79.10
N SER A 462 -43.38 -66.08 78.56
CA SER A 462 -44.49 -66.81 79.17
C SER A 462 -44.28 -68.33 79.21
N VAL A 463 -43.65 -68.90 78.18
CA VAL A 463 -43.29 -70.33 78.16
C VAL A 463 -42.18 -70.63 79.19
N ILE A 464 -41.19 -69.75 79.33
CA ILE A 464 -40.14 -69.87 80.35
C ILE A 464 -40.76 -69.84 81.76
N ASP A 465 -41.67 -68.91 82.04
CA ASP A 465 -42.37 -68.83 83.33
C ASP A 465 -43.19 -70.09 83.60
N SER A 466 -43.90 -70.59 82.57
CA SER A 466 -44.67 -71.84 82.66
C SER A 466 -43.78 -73.06 82.92
N ALA A 467 -42.61 -73.13 82.27
CA ALA A 467 -41.63 -74.17 82.50
C ALA A 467 -41.05 -74.11 83.93
N HIS A 468 -40.80 -72.91 84.45
CA HIS A 468 -40.40 -72.72 85.85
C HIS A 468 -41.46 -73.21 86.85
N MET A 469 -42.73 -72.84 86.63
CA MET A 469 -43.84 -73.31 87.47
C MET A 469 -44.00 -74.84 87.38
N MET A 470 -43.92 -75.42 86.18
CA MET A 470 -43.99 -76.87 85.98
C MET A 470 -42.87 -77.59 86.71
N LYS A 471 -41.65 -77.05 86.66
CA LYS A 471 -40.50 -77.57 87.39
C LYS A 471 -40.75 -77.56 88.90
N GLU A 472 -41.21 -76.44 89.45
CA GLU A 472 -41.48 -76.30 90.88
C GLU A 472 -42.58 -77.26 91.35
N GLN A 473 -43.67 -77.37 90.60
CA GLN A 473 -44.77 -78.30 90.93
C GLN A 473 -44.33 -79.76 90.83
N ALA A 474 -43.58 -80.13 89.79
CA ALA A 474 -43.07 -81.48 89.61
C ALA A 474 -42.05 -81.86 90.69
N ASP A 475 -41.17 -80.93 91.09
CA ASP A 475 -40.19 -81.14 92.16
C ASP A 475 -40.87 -81.32 93.52
N ASN A 476 -41.90 -80.52 93.82
CA ASN A 476 -42.71 -80.69 95.03
C ASN A 476 -43.47 -82.03 95.03
N ALA A 477 -44.11 -82.40 93.92
CA ALA A 477 -44.81 -83.66 93.78
C ALA A 477 -43.86 -84.87 93.90
N TYR A 478 -42.66 -84.77 93.34
CA TYR A 478 -41.60 -85.78 93.47
C TYR A 478 -41.18 -85.96 94.94
N ASN A 479 -40.83 -84.88 95.64
CA ASN A 479 -40.39 -84.92 97.04
C ASN A 479 -41.51 -85.42 97.98
N THR A 480 -42.72 -84.88 97.83
CA THR A 480 -43.89 -85.29 98.62
C THR A 480 -44.30 -86.73 98.33
N GLY A 481 -44.22 -87.15 97.06
CA GLY A 481 -44.50 -88.52 96.63
C GLY A 481 -43.54 -89.52 97.27
N GLN A 482 -42.24 -89.23 97.29
CA GLN A 482 -41.25 -90.06 97.99
C GLN A 482 -41.53 -90.16 99.48
N GLU A 483 -41.77 -89.03 100.16
CA GLU A 483 -42.03 -89.02 101.60
C GLU A 483 -43.30 -89.84 101.94
N THR A 484 -44.35 -89.67 101.13
CA THR A 484 -45.63 -90.39 101.32
C THR A 484 -45.49 -91.88 101.03
N LEU A 485 -44.71 -92.25 100.02
CA LEU A 485 -44.43 -93.65 99.69
C LEU A 485 -43.70 -94.35 100.84
N GLU A 486 -42.65 -93.72 101.40
CA GLU A 486 -41.91 -94.28 102.54
C GLU A 486 -42.79 -94.44 103.79
N LYS A 487 -43.64 -93.44 104.09
CA LYS A 487 -44.64 -93.56 105.18
C LYS A 487 -45.63 -94.70 104.94
N THR A 488 -46.07 -94.89 103.69
CA THR A 488 -47.00 -95.95 103.30
C THR A 488 -46.35 -97.33 103.44
N LYS A 489 -45.12 -97.51 102.93
CA LYS A 489 -44.32 -98.73 103.11
C LYS A 489 -44.19 -99.11 104.59
N SER A 490 -43.86 -98.14 105.45
CA SER A 490 -43.77 -98.35 106.90
C SER A 490 -45.10 -98.76 107.51
N SER A 491 -46.19 -98.05 107.18
CA SER A 491 -47.53 -98.32 107.74
C SER A 491 -48.08 -99.68 107.32
N VAL A 492 -47.88 -100.08 106.05
CA VAL A 492 -48.28 -101.40 105.55
C VAL A 492 -47.49 -102.49 106.28
N ARG A 493 -46.18 -102.31 106.48
CA ARG A 493 -45.34 -103.25 107.23
C ARG A 493 -45.82 -103.42 108.68
N GLU A 494 -46.14 -102.33 109.37
CA GLU A 494 -46.67 -102.36 110.74
C GLU A 494 -48.04 -103.04 110.83
N ALA A 495 -48.92 -102.78 109.86
CA ALA A 495 -50.24 -103.42 109.79
C ALA A 495 -50.12 -104.93 109.57
N LEU A 496 -49.26 -105.38 108.65
CA LEU A 496 -48.99 -106.80 108.41
C LEU A 496 -48.39 -107.49 109.63
N GLU A 497 -47.47 -106.84 110.35
CA GLU A 497 -46.91 -107.38 111.57
C GLU A 497 -47.98 -107.57 112.66
N SER A 498 -48.89 -106.60 112.81
CA SER A 498 -49.99 -106.67 113.77
C SER A 498 -50.98 -107.79 113.46
N LEU A 499 -51.15 -108.13 112.17
CA LEU A 499 -52.04 -109.19 111.72
C LEU A 499 -51.49 -110.60 111.98
N LYS A 500 -50.20 -110.76 112.27
CA LYS A 500 -49.63 -112.07 112.70
C LYS A 500 -50.25 -112.60 114.00
N GLU A 501 -50.93 -111.76 114.78
CA GLU A 501 -51.72 -112.20 115.94
C GLU A 501 -52.87 -113.15 115.57
N LEU A 502 -53.35 -113.17 114.31
CA LEU A 502 -54.32 -114.15 113.80
C LEU A 502 -53.81 -115.60 113.89
N ALA A 503 -52.50 -115.82 113.72
CA ALA A 503 -51.91 -117.15 113.88
C ALA A 503 -52.15 -117.69 115.29
N LYS A 504 -52.10 -116.82 116.31
CA LYS A 504 -52.41 -117.20 117.70
C LYS A 504 -53.88 -117.55 117.90
N ILE A 505 -54.80 -116.89 117.19
CA ILE A 505 -56.23 -117.22 117.23
C ILE A 505 -56.47 -118.61 116.62
N ASN A 506 -55.81 -118.91 115.50
CA ASN A 506 -55.88 -120.23 114.88
C ASN A 506 -55.28 -121.34 115.77
N ASP A 507 -54.18 -121.05 116.47
CA ASP A 507 -53.58 -121.95 117.47
C ASP A 507 -54.56 -122.23 118.63
N LEU A 508 -55.20 -121.18 119.18
CA LEU A 508 -56.22 -121.32 120.23
C LEU A 508 -57.43 -122.12 119.75
N ALA A 509 -57.90 -121.92 118.52
CA ALA A 509 -58.99 -122.70 117.94
C ALA A 509 -58.62 -124.18 117.80
N THR A 510 -57.37 -124.47 117.42
CA THR A 510 -56.82 -125.83 117.38
C THR A 510 -56.81 -126.48 118.77
N GLU A 511 -56.48 -125.72 119.81
CA GLU A 511 -56.53 -126.18 121.19
C GLU A 511 -57.97 -126.46 121.65
N ILE A 512 -58.94 -125.58 121.31
CA ILE A 512 -60.37 -125.80 121.60
C ILE A 512 -60.89 -127.06 120.91
N LEU A 513 -60.52 -127.32 119.65
CA LEU A 513 -60.88 -128.56 118.94
C LEU A 513 -60.37 -129.81 119.68
N LYS A 514 -59.14 -129.75 120.19
CA LYS A 514 -58.53 -130.84 120.96
C LYS A 514 -59.25 -131.07 122.29
N ILE A 515 -59.55 -129.99 123.04
CA ILE A 515 -60.30 -130.06 124.30
C ILE A 515 -61.70 -130.60 124.05
N SER A 516 -62.43 -130.02 123.10
CA SER A 516 -63.77 -130.46 122.72
C SER A 516 -63.80 -131.94 122.29
N GLY A 517 -62.83 -132.39 121.49
CA GLY A 517 -62.71 -133.80 121.11
C GLY A 517 -62.53 -134.74 122.31
N GLN A 518 -61.73 -134.33 123.30
CA GLN A 518 -61.59 -135.06 124.57
C GLN A 518 -62.88 -135.02 125.41
N THR A 519 -63.54 -133.85 125.51
CA THR A 519 -64.78 -133.67 126.27
C THR A 519 -65.93 -134.48 125.68
N ASN A 520 -66.05 -134.57 124.35
CA ASN A 520 -67.06 -135.40 123.69
C ASN A 520 -66.83 -136.89 123.98
N LEU A 521 -65.57 -137.35 123.96
CA LEU A 521 -65.19 -138.72 124.35
C LEU A 521 -65.52 -139.03 125.81
N LEU A 522 -65.25 -138.09 126.72
CA LEU A 522 -65.60 -138.19 128.15
C LEU A 522 -67.13 -138.23 128.35
N SER A 523 -67.88 -137.37 127.66
CA SER A 523 -69.33 -137.34 127.68
C SER A 523 -69.96 -138.62 127.10
N LEU A 524 -69.41 -139.15 126.00
CA LEU A 524 -69.87 -140.40 125.40
C LEU A 524 -69.69 -141.57 126.39
N ASN A 525 -68.52 -141.65 127.02
CA ASN A 525 -68.26 -142.64 128.08
C ASN A 525 -69.22 -142.47 129.27
N ALA A 526 -69.49 -141.23 129.70
CA ALA A 526 -70.44 -140.93 130.76
C ALA A 526 -71.90 -141.26 130.39
N SER A 527 -72.30 -141.02 129.13
CA SER A 527 -73.63 -141.35 128.60
C SER A 527 -73.85 -142.86 128.54
N ILE A 528 -72.81 -143.62 128.16
CA ILE A 528 -72.82 -145.09 128.18
C ILE A 528 -72.99 -145.61 129.62
N GLU A 529 -72.24 -145.06 130.59
CA GLU A 529 -72.33 -145.52 131.98
C GLU A 529 -73.66 -145.11 132.64
N ALA A 530 -74.21 -143.96 132.27
CA ALA A 530 -75.54 -143.52 132.70
C ALA A 530 -76.68 -144.39 132.14
N ALA A 531 -76.57 -144.86 130.89
CA ALA A 531 -77.50 -145.84 130.32
C ALA A 531 -77.44 -147.20 131.05
N ARG A 532 -76.25 -147.56 131.55
CA ARG A 532 -75.99 -148.81 132.28
C ARG A 532 -76.60 -148.83 133.70
N ALA A 533 -76.71 -147.67 134.35
CA ALA A 533 -77.28 -147.51 135.69
C ALA A 533 -78.82 -147.56 135.74
N GLY A 534 -79.52 -147.73 134.60
CA GLY A 534 -80.98 -147.87 134.54
C GLY A 534 -81.73 -146.64 135.07
N GLU A 535 -82.85 -146.83 135.78
CA GLU A 535 -83.68 -145.70 136.25
C GLU A 535 -82.92 -144.69 137.15
N ALA A 536 -81.91 -145.13 137.89
CA ALA A 536 -81.09 -144.26 138.74
C ALA A 536 -80.16 -143.32 137.94
N GLY A 537 -79.78 -143.68 136.71
CA GLY A 537 -78.85 -142.93 135.86
C GLY A 537 -79.49 -141.89 134.96
N ARG A 538 -80.83 -141.78 134.97
CA ARG A 538 -81.59 -141.02 133.97
C ARG A 538 -81.27 -139.52 133.97
N GLY A 539 -81.01 -138.92 135.13
CA GLY A 539 -80.57 -137.52 135.24
C GLY A 539 -79.13 -137.30 134.75
N PHE A 540 -78.23 -138.27 135.00
CA PHE A 540 -76.84 -138.23 134.53
C PHE A 540 -76.73 -138.39 133.01
N ALA A 541 -77.58 -139.22 132.39
CA ALA A 541 -77.61 -139.40 130.94
C ALA A 541 -77.98 -138.11 130.21
N VAL A 542 -78.91 -137.32 130.77
CA VAL A 542 -79.26 -136.01 130.23
C VAL A 542 -78.08 -135.05 130.29
N VAL A 543 -77.38 -134.96 131.44
CA VAL A 543 -76.20 -134.10 131.58
C VAL A 543 -75.06 -134.53 130.66
N ALA A 544 -74.81 -135.84 130.54
CA ALA A 544 -73.77 -136.35 129.66
C ALA A 544 -74.10 -136.07 128.19
N GLY A 545 -75.35 -136.28 127.74
CA GLY A 545 -75.81 -135.89 126.40
C GLY A 545 -75.69 -134.38 126.14
N GLU A 546 -75.97 -133.55 127.15
CA GLU A 546 -75.81 -132.10 127.06
C GLU A 546 -74.33 -131.70 126.93
N ILE A 547 -73.42 -132.33 127.69
CA ILE A 547 -71.97 -132.10 127.58
C ILE A 547 -71.43 -132.56 126.20
N GLY A 548 -71.95 -133.66 125.65
CA GLY A 548 -71.55 -134.16 124.33
C GLY A 548 -72.01 -133.22 123.23
N THR A 549 -73.25 -132.74 123.34
CA THR A 549 -73.80 -131.71 122.46
C THR A 549 -73.00 -130.40 122.57
N LEU A 550 -72.60 -129.98 123.79
CA LEU A 550 -71.77 -128.80 124.02
C LEU A 550 -70.35 -128.96 123.43
N ALA A 551 -69.77 -130.16 123.55
CA ALA A 551 -68.49 -130.48 122.97
C ALA A 551 -68.57 -130.43 121.44
N ASP A 552 -69.53 -131.11 120.80
CA ASP A 552 -69.72 -131.04 119.33
C ASP A 552 -70.00 -129.61 118.85
N THR A 553 -70.77 -128.83 119.61
CA THR A 553 -70.97 -127.41 119.32
C THR A 553 -69.66 -126.63 119.40
N SER A 554 -68.83 -126.86 120.42
CA SER A 554 -67.51 -126.23 120.57
C SER A 554 -66.55 -126.63 119.45
N LYS A 555 -66.61 -127.89 119.01
CA LYS A 555 -65.83 -128.40 117.88
C LYS A 555 -66.21 -127.68 116.59
N ASN A 556 -67.50 -127.62 116.30
CA ASN A 556 -68.01 -126.97 115.09
C ASN A 556 -67.67 -125.47 115.10
N THR A 557 -67.81 -124.79 116.25
CA THR A 557 -67.42 -123.38 116.41
C THR A 557 -65.92 -123.18 116.21
N ALA A 558 -65.06 -124.01 116.81
CA ALA A 558 -63.62 -123.90 116.66
C ALA A 558 -63.15 -124.23 115.23
N SER A 559 -63.79 -125.19 114.56
CA SER A 559 -63.56 -125.47 113.14
C SER A 559 -63.98 -124.29 112.25
N ALA A 560 -65.10 -123.62 112.58
CA ALA A 560 -65.52 -122.41 111.88
C ALA A 560 -64.52 -121.26 112.10
N ILE A 561 -63.95 -121.11 113.31
CA ILE A 561 -62.88 -120.14 113.58
C ILE A 561 -61.64 -120.45 112.73
N GLN A 562 -61.22 -121.70 112.61
CA GLN A 562 -60.08 -122.07 111.75
C GLN A 562 -60.32 -121.71 110.28
N ILE A 563 -61.52 -122.00 109.74
CA ILE A 563 -61.90 -121.61 108.38
C ILE A 563 -61.84 -120.09 108.22
N LEU A 564 -62.41 -119.33 109.17
CA LEU A 564 -62.36 -117.86 109.15
C LEU A 564 -60.92 -117.32 109.25
N CYS A 565 -60.06 -117.94 110.05
CA CYS A 565 -58.65 -117.57 110.13
C CYS A 565 -57.92 -117.82 108.81
N GLN A 566 -58.20 -118.94 108.13
CA GLN A 566 -57.59 -119.27 106.83
C GLN A 566 -58.10 -118.35 105.72
N GLU A 567 -59.39 -118.02 105.71
CA GLU A 567 -59.97 -117.00 104.81
C GLU A 567 -59.38 -115.61 105.08
N ALA A 568 -59.15 -115.25 106.35
CA ALA A 568 -58.51 -114.00 106.74
C ALA A 568 -57.05 -113.96 106.28
N ASP A 569 -56.29 -115.04 106.44
CA ASP A 569 -54.88 -115.12 106.01
C ASP A 569 -54.75 -114.96 104.48
N SER A 570 -55.59 -115.67 103.72
CA SER A 570 -55.65 -115.50 102.26
C SER A 570 -56.04 -114.07 101.85
N SER A 571 -56.96 -113.44 102.59
CA SER A 571 -57.32 -112.04 102.36
C SER A 571 -56.17 -111.08 102.67
N ILE A 572 -55.36 -111.37 103.70
CA ILE A 572 -54.18 -110.58 104.07
C ILE A 572 -53.09 -110.71 103.02
N GLU A 573 -52.83 -111.91 102.50
CA GLU A 573 -51.89 -112.13 101.39
C GLU A 573 -52.30 -111.34 100.15
N ALA A 574 -53.58 -111.40 99.77
CA ALA A 574 -54.11 -110.62 98.65
C ALA A 574 -53.97 -109.10 98.86
N VAL A 575 -54.22 -108.62 100.08
CA VAL A 575 -54.03 -107.19 100.44
C VAL A 575 -52.55 -106.81 100.38
N ASN A 576 -51.63 -107.65 100.84
CA ASN A 576 -50.20 -107.40 100.77
C ASN A 576 -49.70 -107.35 99.31
N GLU A 577 -50.11 -108.30 98.47
CA GLU A 577 -49.79 -108.29 97.03
C GLU A 577 -50.33 -107.01 96.35
N CYS A 578 -51.55 -106.61 96.69
CA CYS A 578 -52.14 -105.36 96.21
C CYS A 578 -51.30 -104.13 96.63
N PHE A 579 -50.88 -104.05 97.89
CA PHE A 579 -50.04 -102.94 98.37
C PHE A 579 -48.66 -102.94 97.74
N ASN A 580 -48.02 -104.09 97.55
CA ASN A 580 -46.73 -104.17 96.85
C ASN A 580 -46.85 -103.68 95.41
N THR A 581 -47.92 -104.08 94.71
CA THR A 581 -48.20 -103.60 93.34
C THR A 581 -48.39 -102.08 93.31
N ILE A 582 -49.14 -101.52 94.27
CA ILE A 582 -49.35 -100.07 94.38
C ILE A 582 -48.03 -99.34 94.69
N ILE A 583 -47.21 -99.89 95.60
CA ILE A 583 -45.91 -99.33 95.97
C ILE A 583 -44.98 -99.31 94.76
N GLU A 584 -44.87 -100.43 94.03
CA GLU A 584 -44.04 -100.53 92.82
C GLU A 584 -44.50 -99.55 91.73
N PHE A 585 -45.80 -99.41 91.51
CA PHE A 585 -46.35 -98.43 90.56
C PHE A 585 -46.04 -96.98 90.97
N ILE A 586 -46.21 -96.63 92.25
CA ILE A 586 -45.89 -95.28 92.72
C ILE A 586 -44.39 -95.00 92.61
N GLU A 587 -43.54 -95.96 92.99
CA GLU A 587 -42.09 -95.82 93.00
C GLU A 587 -41.50 -95.73 91.59
N ASN A 588 -41.86 -96.67 90.71
CA ASN A 588 -41.21 -96.83 89.42
C ASN A 588 -41.88 -96.03 88.31
N ASP A 589 -43.19 -95.77 88.39
CA ASP A 589 -43.90 -95.04 87.34
C ASP A 589 -44.18 -93.60 87.77
N VAL A 590 -44.87 -93.38 88.90
CA VAL A 590 -45.35 -92.04 89.28
C VAL A 590 -44.20 -91.11 89.67
N ILE A 591 -43.32 -91.53 90.59
CA ILE A 591 -42.18 -90.73 91.06
C ILE A 591 -41.18 -90.51 89.92
N ALA A 592 -40.91 -91.53 89.11
CA ALA A 592 -40.03 -91.40 87.95
C ALA A 592 -40.57 -90.40 86.91
N GLN A 593 -41.88 -90.38 86.66
CA GLN A 593 -42.52 -89.39 85.77
C GLN A 593 -42.38 -87.95 86.27
N PHE A 594 -42.53 -87.71 87.59
CA PHE A 594 -42.31 -86.37 88.13
C PHE A 594 -40.85 -85.93 87.99
N LYS A 595 -39.89 -86.85 88.16
CA LYS A 595 -38.47 -86.54 87.90
C LYS A 595 -38.22 -86.17 86.44
N ASP A 596 -38.81 -86.92 85.51
CA ASP A 596 -38.74 -86.64 84.07
C ASP A 596 -39.36 -85.27 83.73
N PHE A 597 -40.47 -84.88 84.37
CA PHE A 597 -41.06 -83.55 84.20
C PHE A 597 -40.13 -82.43 84.69
N VAL A 598 -39.40 -82.61 85.79
CA VAL A 598 -38.39 -81.64 86.25
C VAL A 598 -37.29 -81.43 85.21
N ASP A 599 -36.79 -82.52 84.63
CA ASP A 599 -35.71 -82.48 83.64
C ASP A 599 -36.19 -81.87 82.31
N LYS A 600 -37.38 -82.27 81.84
CA LYS A 600 -38.01 -81.70 80.63
C LYS A 600 -38.35 -80.22 80.77
N SER A 601 -38.83 -79.79 81.95
CA SER A 601 -39.08 -78.37 82.22
C SER A 601 -37.80 -77.53 82.11
N THR A 602 -36.68 -78.06 82.60
CA THR A 602 -35.37 -77.39 82.51
C THR A 602 -34.91 -77.31 81.05
N LEU A 603 -35.08 -78.40 80.29
CA LEU A 603 -34.75 -78.44 78.87
C LEU A 603 -35.59 -77.43 78.07
N TYR A 604 -36.90 -77.38 78.28
CA TYR A 604 -37.77 -76.40 77.60
C TYR A 604 -37.37 -74.95 77.88
N SER A 605 -37.03 -74.62 79.13
CA SER A 605 -36.52 -73.27 79.46
C SER A 605 -35.22 -72.95 78.69
N GLN A 606 -34.30 -73.90 78.56
CA GLN A 606 -33.06 -73.73 77.80
C GLN A 606 -33.32 -73.57 76.29
N GLU A 607 -34.17 -74.41 75.69
CA GLU A 607 -34.51 -74.33 74.28
C GLU A 607 -35.20 -73.00 73.93
N VAL A 608 -36.09 -72.52 74.79
CA VAL A 608 -36.77 -71.22 74.58
C VAL A 608 -35.82 -70.04 74.74
N ASN A 609 -34.79 -70.14 75.58
CA ASN A 609 -33.74 -69.11 75.64
C ASN A 609 -32.93 -69.03 74.34
N ILE A 610 -32.63 -70.16 73.70
CA ILE A 610 -31.99 -70.17 72.37
C ILE A 610 -32.89 -69.49 71.33
N ILE A 611 -34.20 -69.75 71.37
CA ILE A 611 -35.17 -69.05 70.50
C ILE A 611 -35.13 -67.54 70.74
N LYS A 612 -35.03 -67.10 72.00
CA LYS A 612 -34.93 -65.68 72.33
C LYS A 612 -33.65 -65.03 71.78
N GLU A 613 -32.51 -65.69 71.87
CA GLU A 613 -31.26 -65.21 71.26
C GLU A 613 -31.38 -65.09 69.71
N GLN A 614 -32.07 -66.04 69.07
CA GLN A 614 -32.36 -65.97 67.64
C GLN A 614 -33.29 -64.80 67.28
N LEU A 615 -34.27 -64.50 68.14
CA LEU A 615 -35.17 -63.36 67.96
C LEU A 615 -34.42 -62.02 68.08
N ASP A 616 -33.49 -61.90 69.04
CA ASP A 616 -32.64 -60.71 69.18
C ASP A 616 -31.76 -60.50 67.94
N SER A 617 -31.19 -61.57 67.38
CA SER A 617 -30.43 -61.51 66.12
C SER A 617 -31.31 -61.09 64.94
N ALA A 618 -32.53 -61.65 64.85
CA ALA A 618 -33.48 -61.29 63.80
C ALA A 618 -33.92 -59.82 63.90
N GLU A 619 -34.05 -59.27 65.12
CA GLU A 619 -34.33 -57.86 65.32
C GLU A 619 -33.20 -56.97 64.74
N GLN A 620 -31.94 -57.33 65.01
CA GLN A 620 -30.78 -56.61 64.48
C GLN A 620 -30.74 -56.65 62.94
N ASP A 621 -31.00 -57.82 62.33
CA ASP A 621 -31.04 -57.96 60.88
C ASP A 621 -32.14 -57.09 60.25
N VAL A 622 -33.32 -57.01 60.89
CA VAL A 622 -34.42 -56.15 60.42
C VAL A 622 -34.07 -54.67 60.59
N GLN A 623 -33.42 -54.27 61.68
CA GLN A 623 -32.95 -52.89 61.85
C GLN A 623 -31.92 -52.50 60.78
N GLN A 624 -31.01 -53.41 60.42
CA GLN A 624 -30.05 -53.19 59.34
C GLN A 624 -30.75 -53.09 57.98
N LEU A 625 -31.76 -53.92 57.73
CA LEU A 625 -32.59 -53.82 56.53
C LEU A 625 -33.28 -52.45 56.42
N CYS A 626 -33.84 -51.93 57.52
CA CYS A 626 -34.42 -50.59 57.56
C CYS A 626 -33.39 -49.51 57.19
N ALA A 627 -32.15 -49.63 57.65
CA ALA A 627 -31.09 -48.68 57.29
C ALA A 627 -30.77 -48.71 55.79
N TYR A 628 -30.71 -49.89 55.17
CA TYR A 628 -30.53 -50.02 53.72
C TYR A 628 -31.71 -49.43 52.94
N VAL A 629 -32.93 -49.64 53.39
CA VAL A 629 -34.14 -49.08 52.75
C VAL A 629 -34.12 -47.55 52.80
N VAL A 630 -33.70 -46.95 53.92
CA VAL A 630 -33.53 -45.49 54.03
C VAL A 630 -32.46 -44.98 53.05
N GLN A 631 -31.35 -45.70 52.91
CA GLN A 631 -30.31 -45.34 51.95
C GLN A 631 -30.82 -45.42 50.50
N ILE A 632 -31.54 -46.49 50.14
CA ILE A 632 -32.15 -46.64 48.81
C ILE A 632 -33.12 -45.49 48.56
N ALA A 633 -33.93 -45.10 49.56
CA ALA A 633 -34.84 -43.96 49.42
C ALA A 633 -34.10 -42.64 49.13
N ASP A 634 -32.94 -42.43 49.75
CA ASP A 634 -32.13 -41.24 49.49
C ASP A 634 -31.49 -41.26 48.10
N ASP A 635 -30.94 -42.41 47.68
CA ASP A 635 -30.42 -42.61 46.34
C ASP A 635 -31.49 -42.35 45.27
N MET A 636 -32.73 -42.79 45.52
CA MET A 636 -33.85 -42.53 44.60
C MET A 636 -34.24 -41.05 44.52
N ARG A 637 -34.11 -40.28 45.61
CA ARG A 637 -34.29 -38.81 45.56
C ARG A 637 -33.19 -38.14 44.74
N ASN A 638 -31.95 -38.63 44.84
CA ASN A 638 -30.85 -38.13 44.01
C ASN A 638 -31.09 -38.43 42.53
N VAL A 639 -31.51 -39.65 42.18
CA VAL A 639 -31.88 -40.03 40.81
C VAL A 639 -33.04 -39.16 40.28
N LYS A 640 -34.04 -38.85 41.12
CA LYS A 640 -35.13 -37.94 40.76
C LYS A 640 -34.64 -36.52 40.47
N THR A 641 -33.70 -36.02 41.26
CA THR A 641 -33.11 -34.70 41.05
C THR A 641 -32.33 -34.64 39.73
N ILE A 642 -31.48 -35.64 39.47
CA ILE A 642 -30.75 -35.77 38.19
C ILE A 642 -31.71 -35.87 37.00
N THR A 643 -32.81 -36.60 37.15
CA THR A 643 -33.83 -36.73 36.10
C THR A 643 -34.48 -35.38 35.79
N GLY A 644 -34.79 -34.57 36.81
CA GLY A 644 -35.29 -33.21 36.63
C GLY A 644 -34.28 -32.26 35.98
N GLU A 645 -32.99 -32.37 36.32
CA GLU A 645 -31.93 -31.62 35.64
C GLU A 645 -31.79 -32.01 34.16
N ASN A 646 -31.89 -33.31 33.85
CA ASN A 646 -31.87 -33.82 32.48
C ASN A 646 -33.05 -33.30 31.65
N GLU A 647 -34.24 -33.18 32.25
CA GLU A 647 -35.42 -32.61 31.58
C GLU A 647 -35.19 -31.15 31.16
N VAL A 648 -34.60 -30.34 32.05
CA VAL A 648 -34.22 -28.95 31.72
C VAL A 648 -33.14 -28.90 30.62
N ALA A 649 -32.16 -29.81 30.68
CA ALA A 649 -31.10 -29.90 29.68
C ALA A 649 -31.65 -30.27 28.29
N ILE A 650 -32.60 -31.20 28.23
CA ILE A 650 -33.32 -31.57 27.00
C ILE A 650 -34.01 -30.36 26.38
N ASN A 651 -34.79 -29.61 27.17
CA ASN A 651 -35.49 -28.42 26.66
C ASN A 651 -34.50 -27.39 26.08
N THR A 652 -33.34 -27.24 26.72
CA THR A 652 -32.26 -26.38 26.21
C THR A 652 -31.66 -26.90 24.90
N ILE A 653 -31.54 -28.22 24.72
CA ILE A 653 -31.08 -28.84 23.47
C ILE A 653 -32.09 -28.57 22.35
N VAL A 654 -33.40 -28.69 22.62
CA VAL A 654 -34.46 -28.37 21.65
C VAL A 654 -34.37 -26.92 21.19
N GLU A 655 -34.28 -25.96 22.12
CA GLU A 655 -34.11 -24.53 21.78
C GLU A 655 -32.84 -24.27 20.95
N LYS A 656 -31.73 -24.94 21.29
CA LYS A 656 -30.49 -24.83 20.51
C LYS A 656 -30.61 -25.45 19.13
N ASN A 657 -31.32 -26.56 18.97
CA ASN A 657 -31.56 -27.19 17.69
C ASN A 657 -32.39 -26.27 16.78
N GLU A 658 -33.45 -25.62 17.31
CA GLU A 658 -34.23 -24.62 16.55
C GLU A 658 -33.35 -23.44 16.09
N SER A 659 -32.54 -22.88 16.98
CA SER A 659 -31.62 -21.79 16.65
C SER A 659 -30.58 -22.21 15.61
N THR A 660 -30.04 -23.43 15.73
CA THR A 660 -29.07 -24.00 14.78
C THR A 660 -29.69 -24.19 13.40
N SER A 661 -30.96 -24.63 13.34
CA SER A 661 -31.71 -24.72 12.08
C SER A 661 -31.87 -23.35 11.41
N LEU A 662 -32.24 -22.32 12.17
CA LEU A 662 -32.39 -20.95 11.65
C LEU A 662 -31.05 -20.39 11.12
N ILE A 663 -29.95 -20.67 11.83
CA ILE A 663 -28.61 -20.28 11.39
C ILE A 663 -28.25 -21.01 10.09
N ALA A 664 -28.54 -22.31 9.98
CA ALA A 664 -28.29 -23.07 8.77
C ALA A 664 -29.05 -22.52 7.56
N GLU A 665 -30.34 -22.20 7.72
CA GLU A 665 -31.15 -21.54 6.68
C GLU A 665 -30.54 -20.18 6.27
N THR A 666 -30.08 -19.40 7.25
CA THR A 666 -29.43 -18.10 6.99
C THR A 666 -28.14 -18.27 6.19
N ILE A 667 -27.30 -19.26 6.53
CA ILE A 667 -26.08 -19.59 5.78
C ILE A 667 -26.44 -20.01 4.36
N GLN A 668 -27.50 -20.79 4.19
CA GLN A 668 -27.96 -21.25 2.89
C GLN A 668 -28.38 -20.08 1.99
N LYS A 669 -29.13 -19.12 2.55
CA LYS A 669 -29.47 -17.87 1.85
C LYS A 669 -28.25 -17.01 1.53
N GLN A 670 -27.32 -16.84 2.46
CA GLN A 670 -26.08 -16.07 2.21
C GLN A 670 -25.19 -16.73 1.16
N SER A 671 -25.19 -18.06 1.11
CA SER A 671 -24.50 -18.82 0.06
C SER A 671 -25.08 -18.49 -1.32
N GLU A 672 -26.40 -18.51 -1.47
CA GLU A 672 -27.07 -18.09 -2.71
C GLU A 672 -26.73 -16.64 -3.10
N GLU A 673 -26.81 -15.71 -2.15
CA GLU A 673 -26.44 -14.29 -2.37
C GLU A 673 -24.97 -14.14 -2.80
N ASN A 674 -24.04 -14.88 -2.18
CA ASN A 674 -22.63 -14.88 -2.57
C ASN A 674 -22.43 -15.44 -3.99
N ARG A 675 -23.23 -16.44 -4.38
CA ARG A 675 -23.16 -17.04 -5.72
C ARG A 675 -23.66 -16.07 -6.78
N ASP A 676 -24.74 -15.37 -6.50
CA ASP A 676 -25.25 -14.30 -7.36
C ASP A 676 -24.22 -13.17 -7.50
N LEU A 677 -23.58 -12.78 -6.40
CA LEU A 677 -22.52 -11.76 -6.40
C LEU A 677 -21.30 -12.21 -7.23
N ALA A 678 -20.87 -13.47 -7.08
CA ALA A 678 -19.80 -14.05 -7.88
C ALA A 678 -20.16 -14.04 -9.37
N PHE A 679 -21.41 -14.35 -9.71
CA PHE A 679 -21.91 -14.31 -11.08
C PHE A 679 -21.93 -12.88 -11.65
N GLU A 680 -22.40 -11.89 -10.91
CA GLU A 680 -22.38 -10.49 -11.35
C GLU A 680 -20.96 -9.96 -11.56
N LEU A 681 -20.03 -10.27 -10.64
CA LEU A 681 -18.62 -9.88 -10.77
C LEU A 681 -17.96 -10.59 -11.95
N GLN A 682 -18.26 -11.88 -12.18
CA GLN A 682 -17.76 -12.61 -13.35
C GLN A 682 -18.24 -11.97 -14.65
N LYS A 683 -19.50 -11.57 -14.73
CA LYS A 683 -20.07 -10.87 -15.89
C LYS A 683 -19.40 -9.52 -16.15
N LEU A 684 -18.96 -8.85 -15.09
CA LEU A 684 -18.24 -7.58 -15.17
C LEU A 684 -16.79 -7.80 -15.64
N VAL A 685 -16.14 -8.86 -15.15
CA VAL A 685 -14.82 -9.33 -15.61
C VAL A 685 -14.86 -9.71 -17.09
N ASP A 686 -15.90 -10.40 -17.55
CA ASP A 686 -16.03 -10.85 -18.94
C ASP A 686 -16.02 -9.68 -19.95
N ASN A 687 -16.43 -8.48 -19.54
CA ASN A 687 -16.34 -7.28 -20.38
C ASN A 687 -14.90 -6.84 -20.69
N PHE A 688 -13.91 -7.22 -19.86
CA PHE A 688 -12.48 -6.92 -20.05
C PHE A 688 -11.72 -8.00 -20.82
N VAL A 689 -12.34 -9.16 -21.03
CA VAL A 689 -11.71 -10.32 -21.69
C VAL A 689 -12.12 -10.43 -23.17
N GLN A 690 -13.18 -9.72 -23.59
CA GLN A 690 -13.54 -9.54 -25.01
C GLN A 690 -12.56 -8.62 -25.74
#